data_AF-A0A1V5PS61-F1
#
_entry.id   AF-A0A1V5PS61-F1
#
_cell.length_a   1.000
_cell.length_b   1.000
_cell.length_c   1.000
_cell.angle_alpha   90.00
_cell.angle_beta   90.00
_cell.angle_gamma   90.00
#
_symmetry.space_group_name_H-M   'P 1'
#
loop_
_entity.id
_entity.type
_entity.pdbx_description
1 polymer ?
#
loop_
_entity_poly.entity_id
_entity_poly.type
_entity_poly.pdbx_seq_one_letter_code
_entity_poly.pdbx_strand_id
1 'polypeptide(L)'
;MAEKIQISINDKIVKVNKDTYLLDAVKKAGFGIPTLCYHKDLTPDGNCRLCTCEIEIKGRRKFVTACNYPIRDEIRVFTDSKRVKEHRKLLIEMYLGRWPEVPIIQKIAKRLGVTESRFKSSVTDDNPAACILCGRCVRACKEFMLEEILGFAGRGIKRHMTMPFYEVDPHCIGCTSCAYVCPTGAIKIVDDLNNPFDPVMIRNHGMKINAEMATLDKIQNRMREVGTANIVDVMNAYDLLPVHNYKFGSHPETYKIDSKMLKAKYFTQGMADGCWKGCSMACAKTVDGFRLKTGPYRGQLVSVDGPEYETAAGAANMGCFDGDFLVEFNFYCDTYGIDTISAATTIAFVMEAFEAGIITEKHTGGLKLNFGALREVLELLHQMAEGKGFGVDVGQGIRWLRKKWVKEYGADEKFLCDISTESKGLEISEYMTKESLAQQAGYGLANKGPQHDEAWLIFMDMVNNQLPTFEDKAEALYYFPLWRTLFGLMGLCKIIWNDIVPANNKFEKEAAKIPEHVNNYFKFFEGMTGKELNEQKMLLQSARVYNLQRIMNLMLGFGTREHDTMPYRAKGPVTKEEYVSRAERYDKQLKEILGVDPEGKSTEEKMAILRKYREEQYEKVTDAVFKRRGWTKNGVPTIERLKELGIDLPELIEIIKNHQE
;
A
#
# COMPACT_ATOMS: atom_id res chain seq x y z
N MET A 1 24.97 5.05 -1.13
CA MET A 1 25.17 5.59 0.25
C MET A 1 25.10 7.11 0.18
N ALA A 2 24.45 7.78 1.13
CA ALA A 2 24.37 9.25 1.14
C ALA A 2 25.73 9.89 1.46
N GLU A 3 26.15 10.85 0.65
CA GLU A 3 27.37 11.65 0.85
C GLU A 3 27.28 12.38 2.20
N LYS A 4 28.31 12.27 3.05
CA LYS A 4 28.36 12.92 4.37
C LYS A 4 29.28 14.14 4.32
N ILE A 5 28.80 15.25 4.86
CA ILE A 5 29.52 16.53 4.94
C ILE A 5 29.81 16.83 6.41
N GLN A 6 31.02 17.32 6.68
CA GLN A 6 31.42 17.78 7.99
C GLN A 6 31.18 19.29 8.12
N ILE A 7 30.50 19.70 9.19
CA ILE A 7 30.23 21.11 9.48
C ILE A 7 30.63 21.43 10.92
N SER A 8 30.88 22.70 11.22
CA SER A 8 31.08 23.19 12.59
C SER A 8 29.87 24.01 13.02
N ILE A 9 29.29 23.70 14.19
CA ILE A 9 28.17 24.43 14.79
C ILE A 9 28.61 24.89 16.17
N ASN A 10 28.80 26.20 16.37
CA ASN A 10 29.33 26.77 17.62
C ASN A 10 30.58 25.99 18.10
N ASP A 11 31.54 25.82 17.20
CA ASP A 11 32.81 25.08 17.39
C ASP A 11 32.68 23.56 17.61
N LYS A 12 31.46 23.01 17.62
CA LYS A 12 31.21 21.57 17.66
C LYS A 12 31.16 20.99 16.24
N ILE A 13 32.03 20.03 15.96
CA ILE A 13 32.05 19.32 14.68
C ILE A 13 30.92 18.28 14.62
N VAL A 14 30.15 18.30 13.54
CA VAL A 14 29.04 17.37 13.29
C VAL A 14 29.12 16.85 11.86
N LYS A 15 28.91 15.54 11.68
CA LYS A 15 28.75 14.92 10.36
C LYS A 15 27.27 14.74 10.05
N VAL A 16 26.84 15.26 8.91
CA VAL A 16 25.46 15.19 8.42
C VAL A 16 25.42 14.67 7.00
N ASN A 17 24.28 14.14 6.57
CA ASN A 17 24.10 13.81 5.15
C ASN A 17 23.96 15.10 4.35
N LYS A 18 24.46 15.11 3.12
CA LYS A 18 24.22 16.19 2.16
C LYS A 18 22.73 16.47 2.02
N ASP A 19 22.39 17.74 1.81
CA ASP A 19 21.03 18.28 1.74
C ASP A 19 20.19 18.21 3.04
N THR A 20 20.78 17.78 4.16
CA THR A 20 20.14 17.95 5.49
C THR A 20 19.87 19.43 5.75
N TYR A 21 18.67 19.79 6.21
CA TYR A 21 18.38 21.16 6.62
C TYR A 21 19.16 21.55 7.88
N LEU A 22 19.68 22.78 7.89
CA LEU A 22 20.54 23.27 8.97
C LEU A 22 19.87 23.20 10.35
N LEU A 23 18.56 23.42 10.47
CA LEU A 23 17.85 23.35 11.75
C LEU A 23 17.97 21.96 12.39
N ASP A 24 17.89 20.88 11.61
CA ASP A 24 17.98 19.52 12.12
C ASP A 24 19.41 19.17 12.53
N ALA A 25 20.40 19.64 11.76
CA ALA A 25 21.80 19.55 12.15
C ALA A 25 22.09 20.28 13.47
N VAL A 26 21.54 21.48 13.65
CA VAL A 26 21.69 22.27 14.88
C VAL A 26 21.03 21.59 16.08
N LYS A 27 19.81 21.05 15.92
CA LYS A 27 19.15 20.26 16.98
C LYS A 27 19.97 19.03 17.36
N LYS A 28 20.47 18.29 16.36
CA LYS A 28 21.32 17.10 16.58
C LYS A 28 22.63 17.44 17.30
N ALA A 29 23.15 18.65 17.08
CA ALA A 29 24.32 19.15 17.79
C ALA A 29 24.05 19.52 19.26
N GLY A 30 22.78 19.60 19.67
CA GLY A 30 22.35 19.95 21.03
C GLY A 30 22.02 21.43 21.23
N PHE A 31 21.95 22.24 20.15
CA PHE A 31 21.64 23.66 20.26
C PHE A 31 20.18 23.94 19.91
N GLY A 32 19.52 24.78 20.71
CA GLY A 32 18.11 25.13 20.52
C GLY A 32 17.93 26.47 19.81
N ILE A 33 17.26 26.48 18.67
CA ILE A 33 16.89 27.70 17.94
C ILE A 33 15.37 27.93 18.00
N PRO A 34 14.88 29.16 18.28
CA PRO A 34 13.44 29.43 18.30
C PRO A 34 12.82 29.37 16.90
N THR A 35 11.61 28.83 16.81
CA THR A 35 10.82 28.81 15.57
C THR A 35 9.33 29.00 15.88
N LEU A 36 8.61 29.67 14.98
CA LEU A 36 7.15 29.81 15.04
C LEU A 36 6.46 29.18 13.83
N CYS A 37 7.01 29.32 12.62
CA CYS A 37 6.42 28.75 11.41
C CYS A 37 6.89 27.32 11.12
N TYR A 38 7.99 26.85 11.69
CA TYR A 38 8.46 25.48 11.46
C TYR A 38 7.63 24.46 12.23
N HIS A 39 7.26 23.37 11.58
CA HIS A 39 6.72 22.15 12.19
C HIS A 39 7.50 20.98 11.60
N LYS A 40 7.84 19.96 12.40
CA LYS A 40 8.68 18.84 11.94
C LYS A 40 8.05 18.06 10.78
N ASP A 41 6.72 18.02 10.74
CA ASP A 41 5.95 17.24 9.79
C ASP A 41 5.52 18.08 8.57
N LEU A 42 5.92 19.35 8.42
CA LEU A 42 5.56 20.22 7.29
C LEU A 42 6.78 20.71 6.52
N THR A 43 6.63 20.94 5.21
CA THR A 43 7.70 21.50 4.36
C THR A 43 8.18 22.84 4.92
N PRO A 44 9.49 23.04 5.18
CA PRO A 44 9.98 24.26 5.80
C PRO A 44 9.85 25.52 4.94
N ASP A 45 9.24 26.56 5.51
CA ASP A 45 8.87 27.79 4.79
C ASP A 45 9.76 29.00 5.16
N GLY A 46 10.29 29.05 6.39
CA GLY A 46 11.20 30.12 6.83
C GLY A 46 10.56 31.49 7.08
N ASN A 47 9.23 31.60 6.98
CA ASN A 47 8.50 32.86 7.11
C ASN A 47 8.71 33.61 8.43
N CYS A 48 8.83 32.92 9.57
CA CYS A 48 8.98 33.61 10.86
C CYS A 48 10.37 34.22 11.11
N ARG A 49 11.40 33.80 10.35
CA ARG A 49 12.81 34.25 10.44
C ARG A 49 13.49 34.11 11.81
N LEU A 50 12.81 33.66 12.87
CA LEU A 50 13.42 33.39 14.18
C LEU A 50 14.52 32.31 14.12
N CYS A 51 14.46 31.43 13.12
CA CYS A 51 15.46 30.39 12.90
C CYS A 51 16.77 30.88 12.27
N THR A 52 16.95 32.20 12.09
CA THR A 52 18.14 32.76 11.45
C THR A 52 19.42 32.35 12.18
N CYS A 53 20.38 31.83 11.43
CA CYS A 53 21.77 31.59 11.84
C CYS A 53 22.71 32.43 10.98
N GLU A 54 23.89 32.71 11.51
CA GLU A 54 25.00 33.22 10.71
C GLU A 54 25.85 32.04 10.27
N ILE A 55 26.16 31.94 8.98
CA ILE A 55 27.04 30.91 8.44
C ILE A 55 28.23 31.55 7.75
N GLU A 56 29.37 30.85 7.78
CA GLU A 56 30.60 31.21 7.08
C GLU A 56 30.92 30.14 6.04
N ILE A 57 31.03 30.57 4.78
CA ILE A 57 31.39 29.72 3.64
C ILE A 57 32.56 30.40 2.93
N LYS A 58 33.70 29.70 2.79
CA LYS A 58 34.91 30.23 2.12
C LYS A 58 35.29 31.64 2.61
N GLY A 59 35.23 31.87 3.92
CA GLY A 59 35.58 33.15 4.56
C GLY A 59 34.50 34.25 4.49
N ARG A 60 33.35 34.00 3.84
CA ARG A 60 32.24 34.99 3.76
C ARG A 60 31.11 34.63 4.72
N ARG A 61 30.71 35.60 5.54
CA ARG A 61 29.60 35.45 6.50
C ARG A 61 28.29 35.98 5.93
N LYS A 62 27.20 35.22 6.10
CA LYS A 62 25.84 35.66 5.76
C LYS A 62 24.80 35.08 6.72
N PHE A 63 23.64 35.73 6.78
CA PHE A 63 22.48 35.16 7.46
C PHE A 63 21.74 34.17 6.57
N VAL A 64 21.27 33.09 7.18
CA VAL A 64 20.40 32.10 6.54
C VAL A 64 19.31 31.65 7.52
N THR A 65 18.16 31.27 7.01
CA THR A 65 17.09 30.64 7.80
C THR A 65 17.41 29.16 7.99
N ALA A 66 17.69 28.72 9.22
CA ALA A 66 18.13 27.34 9.45
C ALA A 66 17.12 26.28 9.00
N CYS A 67 15.82 26.56 9.08
CA CYS A 67 14.78 25.57 8.81
C CYS A 67 14.72 25.10 7.35
N ASN A 68 15.15 25.91 6.39
CA ASN A 68 15.05 25.61 4.96
C ASN A 68 16.38 25.78 4.22
N TYR A 69 17.51 25.86 4.96
CA TYR A 69 18.84 25.95 4.36
C TYR A 69 19.45 24.55 4.20
N PRO A 70 19.55 23.99 2.98
CA PRO A 70 20.18 22.69 2.74
C PRO A 70 21.70 22.80 2.86
N ILE A 71 22.31 21.86 3.59
CA ILE A 71 23.76 21.80 3.77
C ILE A 71 24.38 21.06 2.58
N ARG A 72 25.12 21.80 1.74
CA ARG A 72 25.75 21.27 0.51
C ARG A 72 27.27 21.37 0.48
N ASP A 73 27.82 22.21 1.34
CA ASP A 73 29.24 22.49 1.46
C ASP A 73 29.65 22.41 2.93
N GLU A 74 30.96 22.30 3.19
CA GLU A 74 31.50 22.51 4.52
C GLU A 74 31.28 23.96 4.95
N ILE A 75 30.58 24.14 6.08
CA ILE A 75 30.22 25.46 6.60
C ILE A 75 30.51 25.53 8.10
N ARG A 76 30.82 26.75 8.57
CA ARG A 76 30.80 27.08 10.01
C ARG A 76 29.51 27.83 10.33
N VAL A 77 28.85 27.44 11.41
CA VAL A 77 27.53 27.92 11.80
C VAL A 77 27.62 28.54 13.18
N PHE A 78 27.14 29.77 13.30
CA PHE A 78 27.01 30.51 14.55
C PHE A 78 25.53 30.68 14.87
N THR A 79 25.07 30.03 15.93
CA THR A 79 23.65 30.03 16.32
C THR A 79 23.29 31.17 17.27
N ASP A 80 24.29 31.85 17.84
CA ASP A 80 24.13 32.84 18.91
C ASP A 80 25.15 34.00 18.84
N SER A 81 25.69 34.31 17.66
CA SER A 81 26.52 35.50 17.46
C SER A 81 25.78 36.78 17.86
N LYS A 82 26.50 37.86 18.17
CA LYS A 82 25.89 39.17 18.52
C LYS A 82 24.86 39.60 17.46
N ARG A 83 25.22 39.46 16.18
CA ARG A 83 24.35 39.76 15.04
C ARG A 83 23.08 38.89 15.02
N VAL A 84 23.20 37.59 15.28
CA VAL A 84 22.04 36.67 15.36
C VAL A 84 21.13 37.03 16.53
N LYS A 85 21.70 37.31 17.71
CA LYS A 85 20.95 37.70 18.92
C LYS A 85 20.16 38.99 18.69
N GLU A 86 20.80 40.02 18.15
CA GLU A 86 20.17 41.31 17.82
C GLU A 86 19.05 41.15 16.78
N HIS A 87 19.29 40.38 15.73
CA HIS A 87 18.28 40.12 14.70
C HIS A 87 17.05 39.39 15.26
N ARG A 88 17.25 38.35 16.08
CA ARG A 88 16.14 37.61 16.70
C ARG A 88 15.38 38.46 17.72
N LYS A 89 16.08 39.32 18.49
CA LYS A 89 15.46 40.29 19.41
C LYS A 89 14.53 41.25 18.67
N LEU A 90 15.01 41.85 17.57
CA LEU A 90 14.19 42.74 16.75
C LEU A 90 12.93 42.03 16.22
N LEU A 91 13.08 40.82 15.69
CA LEU A 91 11.94 40.05 15.18
C LEU A 91 10.93 39.74 16.28
N ILE A 92 11.37 39.23 17.44
CA ILE A 92 10.44 38.86 18.51
C ILE A 92 9.78 40.09 19.14
N GLU A 93 10.46 41.23 19.20
CA GLU A 93 9.84 42.51 19.59
C GLU A 93 8.69 42.87 18.64
N MET A 94 8.86 42.72 17.32
CA MET A 94 7.77 42.96 16.36
C MET A 94 6.60 41.98 16.55
N TYR A 95 6.88 40.70 16.81
CA TYR A 95 5.83 39.72 17.13
C TYR A 95 5.08 40.10 18.41
N LEU A 96 5.80 40.45 19.48
CA LEU A 96 5.21 40.86 20.76
C LEU A 96 4.40 42.15 20.63
N GLY A 97 4.80 43.07 19.75
CA GLY A 97 4.06 44.31 19.48
C GLY A 97 2.72 44.09 18.79
N ARG A 98 2.55 42.98 18.04
CA ARG A 98 1.28 42.61 17.40
C ARG A 98 0.47 41.60 18.20
N TRP A 99 1.11 40.71 18.96
CA TRP A 99 0.47 39.61 19.69
C TRP A 99 1.05 39.50 21.12
N PRO A 100 0.79 40.50 21.99
CA PRO A 100 1.45 40.61 23.29
C PRO A 100 1.05 39.49 24.26
N GLU A 101 -0.18 38.99 24.17
CA GLU A 101 -0.73 38.00 25.11
C GLU A 101 -0.57 36.53 24.65
N VAL A 102 0.02 36.28 23.48
CA VAL A 102 0.17 34.91 22.96
C VAL A 102 1.32 34.16 23.70
N PRO A 103 1.05 33.05 24.43
CA PRO A 103 2.02 32.45 25.33
C PRO A 103 3.33 31.98 24.68
N ILE A 104 3.27 31.43 23.46
CA ILE A 104 4.48 30.98 22.76
C ILE A 104 5.39 32.16 22.35
N ILE A 105 4.80 33.32 22.03
CA ILE A 105 5.55 34.54 21.71
C ILE A 105 6.22 35.08 22.97
N GLN A 106 5.47 35.20 24.08
CA GLN A 106 6.00 35.62 25.38
C GLN A 106 7.15 34.71 25.84
N LYS A 107 7.01 33.39 25.68
CA LYS A 107 8.05 32.41 26.02
C LYS A 107 9.33 32.63 25.21
N ILE A 108 9.22 32.87 23.90
CA ILE A 108 10.39 33.14 23.05
C ILE A 108 10.99 34.51 23.36
N ALA A 109 10.17 35.53 23.60
CA ALA A 109 10.60 36.88 23.97
C ALA A 109 11.43 36.85 25.26
N LYS A 110 10.90 36.20 26.31
CA LYS A 110 11.60 35.98 27.58
C LYS A 110 12.93 35.25 27.38
N ARG A 111 12.96 34.19 26.57
CA ARG A 111 14.20 33.45 26.24
C ARG A 111 15.24 34.33 25.54
N LEU A 112 14.81 35.32 24.76
CA LEU A 112 15.67 36.25 24.05
C LEU A 112 15.98 37.52 24.87
N GLY A 113 15.48 37.64 26.09
CA GLY A 113 15.70 38.81 26.95
C GLY A 113 14.91 40.05 26.52
N VAL A 114 13.71 39.86 25.96
CA VAL A 114 12.76 40.91 25.59
C VAL A 114 11.54 40.77 26.51
N THR A 115 11.24 41.81 27.27
CA THR A 115 10.08 41.86 28.19
C THR A 115 8.94 42.72 27.64
N GLU A 116 9.27 43.76 26.88
CA GLU A 116 8.31 44.70 26.30
C GLU A 116 8.66 44.97 24.82
N SER A 117 7.66 45.35 24.04
CA SER A 117 7.86 45.75 22.64
C SER A 117 7.88 47.26 22.51
N ARG A 118 8.83 47.77 21.74
CA ARG A 118 8.86 49.18 21.28
C ARG A 118 7.94 49.42 20.09
N PHE A 119 7.42 48.35 19.49
CA PHE A 119 6.50 48.40 18.36
C PHE A 119 5.08 48.23 18.87
N LYS A 120 4.16 49.10 18.42
CA LYS A 120 2.73 48.93 18.61
C LYS A 120 2.05 49.07 17.26
N SER A 121 1.14 48.16 16.95
CA SER A 121 0.42 48.14 15.68
C SER A 121 -1.02 48.60 15.88
N SER A 122 -1.64 49.19 14.87
CA SER A 122 -3.08 49.44 14.88
C SER A 122 -3.91 48.14 14.82
N VAL A 123 -3.27 47.01 14.51
CA VAL A 123 -3.86 45.66 14.45
C VAL A 123 -3.27 44.73 15.53
N THR A 124 -2.82 45.30 16.66
CA THR A 124 -2.44 44.50 17.83
C THR A 124 -3.65 43.69 18.30
N ASP A 125 -3.44 42.41 18.55
CA ASP A 125 -4.45 41.44 18.97
C ASP A 125 -4.05 40.85 20.32
N ASP A 126 -4.77 41.26 21.36
CA ASP A 126 -4.53 40.88 22.75
C ASP A 126 -5.17 39.51 23.10
N ASN A 127 -5.72 38.79 22.13
CA ASN A 127 -6.23 37.44 22.35
C ASN A 127 -5.05 36.46 22.57
N PRO A 128 -5.00 35.72 23.70
CA PRO A 128 -3.96 34.72 23.95
C PRO A 128 -3.90 33.59 22.90
N ALA A 129 -5.01 33.35 22.20
CA ALA A 129 -5.13 32.40 21.11
C ALA A 129 -5.11 33.07 19.71
N ALA A 130 -4.57 34.29 19.58
CA ALA A 130 -4.52 34.99 18.30
C ALA A 130 -3.79 34.20 17.19
N CYS A 131 -4.22 34.41 15.94
CA CYS A 131 -3.53 33.85 14.77
C CYS A 131 -2.26 34.66 14.47
N ILE A 132 -1.10 34.02 14.62
CA ILE A 132 0.20 34.65 14.39
C ILE A 132 0.68 34.59 12.92
N LEU A 133 -0.22 34.24 12.00
CA LEU A 133 0.03 34.15 10.56
C LEU A 133 1.24 33.27 10.18
N CYS A 134 1.50 32.22 10.96
CA CYS A 134 2.65 31.35 10.77
C CYS A 134 2.55 30.43 9.53
N GLY A 135 1.36 30.31 8.93
CA GLY A 135 1.13 29.52 7.70
C GLY A 135 1.25 28.01 7.88
N ARG A 136 1.30 27.49 9.12
CA ARG A 136 1.31 26.04 9.36
C ARG A 136 0.00 25.39 8.93
N CYS A 137 -1.15 25.98 9.27
CA CYS A 137 -2.47 25.46 8.90
C CYS A 137 -2.68 25.39 7.38
N VAL A 138 -2.27 26.43 6.65
CA VAL A 138 -2.31 26.50 5.18
C VAL A 138 -1.50 25.35 4.57
N ARG A 139 -0.25 25.16 5.03
CA ARG A 139 0.60 24.06 4.56
C ARG A 139 0.05 22.69 4.95
N ALA A 140 -0.51 22.52 6.14
CA ALA A 140 -1.11 21.25 6.53
C ALA A 140 -2.32 20.91 5.63
N CYS A 141 -3.18 21.88 5.33
CA CYS A 141 -4.32 21.69 4.44
C CYS A 141 -3.89 21.33 3.01
N LYS A 142 -2.79 21.91 2.53
CA LYS A 142 -2.19 21.63 1.23
C LYS A 142 -1.41 20.32 1.19
N GLU A 143 -0.55 20.04 2.16
CA GLU A 143 0.42 18.94 2.08
C GLU A 143 -0.18 17.63 2.62
N PHE A 144 -0.91 17.67 3.73
CA PHE A 144 -1.46 16.44 4.33
C PHE A 144 -2.71 15.98 3.60
N MET A 145 -3.63 16.92 3.36
CA MET A 145 -4.95 16.64 2.82
C MET A 145 -5.10 16.93 1.33
N LEU A 146 -4.20 17.73 0.74
CA LEU A 146 -4.23 18.12 -0.68
C LEU A 146 -5.48 18.88 -1.13
N GLU A 147 -6.18 19.53 -0.18
CA GLU A 147 -7.41 20.29 -0.46
C GLU A 147 -7.13 21.78 -0.76
N GLU A 148 -6.04 22.35 -0.24
CA GLU A 148 -5.65 23.77 -0.42
C GLU A 148 -6.71 24.82 -0.01
N ILE A 149 -7.68 24.45 0.84
CA ILE A 149 -8.79 25.32 1.26
C ILE A 149 -8.35 26.54 2.07
N LEU A 150 -7.33 26.39 2.92
CA LEU A 150 -6.87 27.48 3.79
C LEU A 150 -5.85 28.37 3.07
N GLY A 151 -6.05 29.69 3.12
CA GLY A 151 -5.17 30.66 2.49
C GLY A 151 -4.92 31.93 3.30
N PHE A 152 -4.21 32.87 2.69
CA PHE A 152 -4.03 34.22 3.22
C PHE A 152 -4.58 35.25 2.23
N ALA A 153 -5.33 36.22 2.74
CA ALA A 153 -5.80 37.38 1.99
C ALA A 153 -5.22 38.68 2.58
N GLY A 154 -5.21 39.75 1.78
CA GLY A 154 -4.67 41.05 2.15
C GLY A 154 -3.14 41.16 2.02
N ARG A 155 -2.60 42.36 2.31
CA ARG A 155 -1.16 42.67 2.25
C ARG A 155 -0.70 43.46 3.47
N GLY A 156 0.59 43.38 3.79
CA GLY A 156 1.20 44.09 4.93
C GLY A 156 0.50 43.77 6.25
N ILE A 157 0.15 44.81 7.02
CA ILE A 157 -0.54 44.66 8.31
C ILE A 157 -1.98 44.13 8.18
N LYS A 158 -2.61 44.25 7.00
CA LYS A 158 -3.98 43.75 6.74
C LYS A 158 -4.03 42.26 6.36
N ARG A 159 -2.88 41.58 6.30
CA ARG A 159 -2.83 40.15 5.99
C ARG A 159 -3.54 39.34 7.09
N HIS A 160 -4.43 38.44 6.69
CA HIS A 160 -5.19 37.56 7.58
C HIS A 160 -5.41 36.19 6.92
N MET A 161 -5.72 35.18 7.73
CA MET A 161 -6.06 33.82 7.27
C MET A 161 -7.54 33.80 6.84
N THR A 162 -7.85 33.12 5.74
CA THR A 162 -9.23 32.98 5.25
C THR A 162 -9.41 31.68 4.46
N MET A 163 -10.68 31.34 4.21
CA MET A 163 -11.14 30.38 3.20
C MET A 163 -11.64 31.13 1.95
N PRO A 164 -11.91 30.44 0.82
CA PRO A 164 -12.54 31.04 -0.35
C PRO A 164 -13.80 31.81 0.02
N PHE A 165 -13.95 33.01 -0.55
CA PHE A 165 -15.11 33.89 -0.35
C PHE A 165 -15.46 34.25 1.10
N TYR A 166 -14.56 34.00 2.06
CA TYR A 166 -14.79 34.18 3.50
C TYR A 166 -15.87 33.25 4.09
N GLU A 167 -16.20 32.16 3.38
CA GLU A 167 -17.19 31.17 3.80
C GLU A 167 -16.51 29.83 4.14
N VAL A 168 -17.22 28.98 4.88
CA VAL A 168 -16.73 27.60 5.11
C VAL A 168 -16.86 26.83 3.80
N ASP A 169 -15.72 26.47 3.23
CA ASP A 169 -15.69 25.69 2.00
C ASP A 169 -16.28 24.29 2.24
N PRO A 170 -17.25 23.81 1.42
CA PRO A 170 -17.87 22.50 1.59
C PRO A 170 -16.90 21.31 1.38
N HIS A 171 -15.71 21.54 0.81
CA HIS A 171 -14.64 20.54 0.74
C HIS A 171 -13.90 20.39 2.08
N CYS A 172 -14.07 21.32 3.02
CA CYS A 172 -13.48 21.20 4.36
C CYS A 172 -14.16 20.08 5.15
N ILE A 173 -13.48 18.94 5.25
CA ILE A 173 -14.01 17.75 5.92
C ILE A 173 -13.79 17.71 7.43
N GLY A 174 -13.30 18.81 8.02
CA GLY A 174 -13.01 18.83 9.45
C GLY A 174 -11.89 17.88 9.88
N CYS A 175 -10.89 17.62 9.02
CA CYS A 175 -9.76 16.71 9.30
C CYS A 175 -8.89 17.10 10.50
N THR A 176 -9.07 18.31 11.04
CA THR A 176 -8.37 18.88 12.21
C THR A 176 -6.86 19.09 12.05
N SER A 177 -6.25 18.79 10.89
CA SER A 177 -4.82 18.96 10.66
C SER A 177 -4.35 20.40 10.87
N CYS A 178 -5.17 21.38 10.51
CA CYS A 178 -4.91 22.80 10.72
C CYS A 178 -4.86 23.19 12.20
N ALA A 179 -5.74 22.61 13.02
CA ALA A 179 -5.78 22.82 14.47
C ALA A 179 -4.58 22.15 15.15
N TYR A 180 -4.25 20.91 14.75
CA TYR A 180 -3.10 20.16 15.28
C TYR A 180 -1.78 20.92 15.13
N VAL A 181 -1.50 21.50 13.95
CA VAL A 181 -0.24 22.21 13.70
C VAL A 181 -0.23 23.64 14.26
N CYS A 182 -1.36 24.15 14.76
CA CYS A 182 -1.51 25.53 15.22
C CYS A 182 -0.72 25.77 16.52
N PRO A 183 0.27 26.70 16.54
CA PRO A 183 1.10 26.91 17.72
C PRO A 183 0.42 27.75 18.82
N THR A 184 -0.75 28.33 18.54
CA THR A 184 -1.42 29.29 19.45
C THR A 184 -2.81 28.86 19.87
N GLY A 185 -3.39 27.81 19.26
CA GLY A 185 -4.79 27.46 19.49
C GLY A 185 -5.80 28.38 18.78
N ALA A 186 -5.34 29.19 17.80
CA ALA A 186 -6.21 30.07 17.00
C ALA A 186 -7.30 29.35 16.20
N ILE A 187 -7.10 28.04 15.96
CA ILE A 187 -8.10 27.18 15.33
C ILE A 187 -8.57 26.23 16.43
N LYS A 188 -9.83 26.38 16.84
CA LYS A 188 -10.46 25.51 17.81
C LYS A 188 -11.10 24.33 17.10
N ILE A 189 -11.01 23.16 17.71
CA ILE A 189 -11.79 22.00 17.29
C ILE A 189 -13.10 22.09 18.08
N VAL A 190 -14.21 22.12 17.35
CA VAL A 190 -15.53 21.91 17.93
C VAL A 190 -15.83 20.44 17.66
N ASP A 191 -15.71 19.62 18.71
CA ASP A 191 -15.82 18.17 18.58
C ASP A 191 -17.28 17.79 18.29
N ASP A 192 -17.60 17.55 17.02
CA ASP A 192 -18.75 16.76 16.55
C ASP A 192 -18.19 15.46 15.95
N LEU A 193 -17.53 14.68 16.81
CA LEU A 193 -16.88 13.43 16.44
C LEU A 193 -17.76 12.24 16.85
N ASN A 194 -17.42 11.03 16.38
CA ASN A 194 -18.03 9.76 16.80
C ASN A 194 -17.80 9.41 18.29
N ASN A 195 -17.72 10.39 19.19
CA ASN A 195 -17.50 10.28 20.63
C ASN A 195 -16.35 9.31 21.00
N PRO A 196 -15.13 9.50 20.47
CA PRO A 196 -14.00 8.66 20.86
C PRO A 196 -13.67 8.83 22.35
N PHE A 197 -13.18 7.77 22.98
CA PHE A 197 -12.74 7.81 24.38
C PHE A 197 -11.61 8.82 24.63
N ASP A 198 -10.62 8.89 23.74
CA ASP A 198 -9.54 9.87 23.74
C ASP A 198 -9.32 10.47 22.34
N PRO A 199 -10.01 11.58 22.00
CA PRO A 199 -9.84 12.26 20.71
C PRO A 199 -8.44 12.84 20.52
N VAL A 200 -7.71 13.15 21.59
CA VAL A 200 -6.35 13.70 21.50
C VAL A 200 -5.36 12.61 21.07
N MET A 201 -5.48 11.42 21.64
CA MET A 201 -4.65 10.26 21.26
C MET A 201 -4.83 9.90 19.79
N ILE A 202 -6.07 9.82 19.31
CA ILE A 202 -6.38 9.52 17.90
C ILE A 202 -5.75 10.58 16.99
N ARG A 203 -5.97 11.86 17.29
CA ARG A 203 -5.41 12.96 16.49
C ARG A 203 -3.89 12.88 16.43
N ASN A 204 -3.22 12.67 17.56
CA ASN A 204 -1.76 12.63 17.60
C ASN A 204 -1.17 11.50 16.74
N HIS A 205 -1.74 10.29 16.80
CA HIS A 205 -1.25 9.15 16.04
C HIS A 205 -1.69 9.19 14.57
N GLY A 206 -2.93 9.58 14.30
CA GLY A 206 -3.45 9.74 12.93
C GLY A 206 -2.72 10.83 12.15
N MET A 207 -2.41 11.97 12.77
CA MET A 207 -1.66 13.03 12.11
C MET A 207 -0.22 12.64 11.76
N LYS A 208 0.39 11.76 12.55
CA LYS A 208 1.72 11.22 12.26
C LYS A 208 1.71 10.39 10.98
N ILE A 209 0.76 9.46 10.87
CA ILE A 209 0.51 8.67 9.66
C ILE A 209 0.23 9.59 8.47
N ASN A 210 -0.64 10.58 8.62
CA ASN A 210 -0.99 11.50 7.52
C ASN A 210 0.24 12.24 6.99
N ALA A 211 1.12 12.68 7.89
CA ALA A 211 2.37 13.33 7.51
C ALA A 211 3.33 12.37 6.79
N GLU A 212 3.46 11.13 7.26
CA GLU A 212 4.29 10.10 6.63
C GLU A 212 3.79 9.79 5.22
N MET A 213 2.49 9.52 5.04
CA MET A 213 1.90 9.29 3.72
C MET A 213 2.13 10.49 2.80
N ALA A 214 1.92 11.71 3.30
CA ALA A 214 2.07 12.93 2.51
C ALA A 214 3.52 13.21 2.07
N THR A 215 4.50 12.88 2.90
CA THR A 215 5.90 13.27 2.68
C THR A 215 6.74 12.16 2.07
N LEU A 216 6.41 10.89 2.35
CA LEU A 216 7.21 9.74 1.93
C LEU A 216 6.68 9.07 0.67
N ASP A 217 5.38 9.15 0.37
CA ASP A 217 4.79 8.50 -0.82
C ASP A 217 5.51 8.88 -2.12
N LYS A 218 5.76 10.18 -2.31
CA LYS A 218 6.37 10.71 -3.54
C LYS A 218 7.76 10.12 -3.86
N ILE A 219 8.50 9.66 -2.84
CA ILE A 219 9.83 9.07 -2.99
C ILE A 219 9.84 7.54 -2.83
N GLN A 220 8.69 6.96 -2.49
CA GLN A 220 8.48 5.51 -2.39
C GLN A 220 7.54 5.07 -3.52
N ASN A 221 6.27 4.86 -3.21
CA ASN A 221 5.34 4.18 -4.11
C ASN A 221 4.64 5.10 -5.11
N ARG A 222 4.56 6.40 -4.82
CA ARG A 222 3.85 7.41 -5.64
C ARG A 222 2.37 7.06 -5.82
N MET A 223 1.74 6.42 -4.84
CA MET A 223 0.34 6.04 -4.84
C MET A 223 -0.59 7.23 -5.11
N ARG A 224 -0.27 8.43 -4.60
CA ARG A 224 -1.05 9.65 -4.88
C ARG A 224 -1.01 10.05 -6.36
N GLU A 225 0.05 9.68 -7.08
CA GLU A 225 0.22 10.03 -8.50
C GLU A 225 -0.24 8.94 -9.45
N VAL A 226 -0.13 7.67 -9.06
CA VAL A 226 -0.31 6.53 -9.98
C VAL A 226 -1.12 5.37 -9.42
N GLY A 227 -1.60 5.46 -8.18
CA GLY A 227 -2.35 4.39 -7.52
C GLY A 227 -1.56 3.09 -7.38
N THR A 228 -2.28 1.98 -7.17
CA THR A 228 -1.64 0.66 -7.01
C THR A 228 -0.99 0.16 -8.30
N ALA A 229 -1.37 0.72 -9.47
CA ALA A 229 -0.72 0.43 -10.75
C ALA A 229 0.80 0.72 -10.72
N ASN A 230 1.30 1.46 -9.72
CA ASN A 230 2.74 1.64 -9.47
C ASN A 230 3.54 0.33 -9.44
N ILE A 231 2.94 -0.79 -9.01
CA ILE A 231 3.66 -2.06 -8.90
C ILE A 231 3.70 -2.85 -10.21
N VAL A 232 2.98 -2.48 -11.28
CA VAL A 232 3.04 -3.20 -12.58
C VAL A 232 4.48 -3.27 -13.10
N ASP A 233 5.18 -2.13 -13.11
CA ASP A 233 6.59 -2.02 -13.49
C ASP A 233 7.48 -2.93 -12.62
N VAL A 234 7.20 -2.94 -11.32
CA VAL A 234 8.00 -3.64 -10.31
C VAL A 234 7.82 -5.15 -10.46
N MET A 235 6.58 -5.62 -10.60
CA MET A 235 6.26 -7.03 -10.80
C MET A 235 6.91 -7.55 -12.08
N ASN A 236 6.84 -6.81 -13.17
CA ASN A 236 7.50 -7.18 -14.42
C ASN A 236 9.03 -7.26 -14.27
N ALA A 237 9.64 -6.31 -13.56
CA ALA A 237 11.10 -6.27 -13.35
C ALA A 237 11.63 -7.44 -12.51
N TYR A 238 10.82 -7.98 -11.58
CA TYR A 238 11.17 -9.13 -10.75
C TYR A 238 10.67 -10.47 -11.30
N ASP A 239 10.10 -10.48 -12.50
CA ASP A 239 9.53 -11.67 -13.14
C ASP A 239 8.38 -12.28 -12.30
N LEU A 240 7.53 -11.38 -11.80
CA LEU A 240 6.39 -11.63 -10.90
C LEU A 240 5.02 -11.24 -11.50
N LEU A 241 4.99 -10.61 -12.67
CA LEU A 241 3.77 -10.21 -13.36
C LEU A 241 3.20 -11.41 -14.15
N PRO A 242 1.96 -11.86 -13.90
CA PRO A 242 1.37 -12.93 -14.70
C PRO A 242 1.21 -12.54 -16.16
N VAL A 243 1.70 -13.41 -17.05
CA VAL A 243 1.57 -13.24 -18.49
C VAL A 243 1.15 -14.57 -19.11
N HIS A 244 0.13 -14.50 -19.95
CA HIS A 244 -0.44 -15.63 -20.70
C HIS A 244 -0.88 -16.79 -19.80
N ASN A 245 -1.91 -16.57 -18.97
CA ASN A 245 -2.38 -17.52 -17.94
C ASN A 245 -1.24 -18.04 -17.05
N TYR A 246 -0.50 -17.10 -16.48
CA TYR A 246 0.64 -17.38 -15.61
C TYR A 246 1.71 -18.28 -16.25
N LYS A 247 1.82 -18.36 -17.59
CA LYS A 247 2.95 -19.06 -18.23
C LYS A 247 4.26 -18.36 -17.89
N PHE A 248 4.30 -17.03 -18.02
CA PHE A 248 5.49 -16.21 -17.86
C PHE A 248 5.31 -15.16 -16.76
N GLY A 249 6.42 -14.67 -16.20
CA GLY A 249 6.45 -13.67 -15.12
C GLY A 249 6.72 -12.23 -15.59
N SER A 250 6.90 -12.02 -16.90
CA SER A 250 7.23 -10.72 -17.48
C SER A 250 6.98 -10.70 -18.99
N HIS A 251 6.82 -9.50 -19.55
CA HIS A 251 6.69 -9.28 -20.99
C HIS A 251 7.37 -7.97 -21.42
N PRO A 252 7.98 -7.92 -22.62
CA PRO A 252 8.61 -6.68 -23.12
C PRO A 252 7.61 -5.56 -23.42
N GLU A 253 6.33 -5.87 -23.64
CA GLU A 253 5.30 -4.86 -23.96
C GLU A 253 4.57 -4.30 -22.73
N THR A 254 4.99 -4.66 -21.51
CA THR A 254 4.38 -4.16 -20.27
C THR A 254 4.37 -2.63 -20.18
N TYR A 255 5.32 -1.93 -20.82
CA TYR A 255 5.33 -0.46 -20.88
C TYR A 255 4.07 0.16 -21.50
N LYS A 256 3.23 -0.63 -22.20
CA LYS A 256 1.96 -0.18 -22.78
C LYS A 256 0.80 -0.15 -21.77
N ILE A 257 0.99 -0.71 -20.59
CA ILE A 257 0.00 -0.81 -19.51
C ILE A 257 0.58 -0.43 -18.13
N ASP A 258 1.84 0.04 -18.09
CA ASP A 258 2.53 0.38 -16.84
C ASP A 258 2.06 1.71 -16.22
N SER A 259 2.53 1.99 -15.00
CA SER A 259 2.15 3.20 -14.27
C SER A 259 2.60 4.49 -14.95
N LYS A 260 3.70 4.47 -15.72
CA LYS A 260 4.22 5.66 -16.40
C LYS A 260 3.34 6.02 -17.57
N MET A 261 2.93 5.00 -18.34
CA MET A 261 2.03 5.12 -19.47
C MET A 261 0.65 5.59 -19.01
N LEU A 262 0.08 4.94 -17.99
CA LEU A 262 -1.22 5.31 -17.41
C LEU A 262 -1.22 6.77 -16.93
N LYS A 263 -0.18 7.19 -16.20
CA LYS A 263 -0.04 8.58 -15.75
C LYS A 263 0.10 9.57 -16.91
N ALA A 264 0.89 9.23 -17.91
CA ALA A 264 1.21 10.15 -19.00
C ALA A 264 0.05 10.35 -19.97
N LYS A 265 -0.78 9.32 -20.19
CA LYS A 265 -1.81 9.31 -21.24
C LYS A 265 -3.24 9.31 -20.71
N TYR A 266 -3.51 8.67 -19.58
CA TYR A 266 -4.89 8.37 -19.16
C TYR A 266 -5.32 9.09 -17.88
N PHE A 267 -4.49 9.16 -16.84
CA PHE A 267 -4.91 9.79 -15.58
C PHE A 267 -5.12 11.30 -15.74
N THR A 268 -6.37 11.73 -15.63
CA THR A 268 -6.81 13.13 -15.87
C THR A 268 -6.99 13.93 -14.59
N GLN A 269 -7.21 13.24 -13.47
CA GLN A 269 -7.63 13.85 -12.20
C GLN A 269 -6.75 15.02 -11.76
N GLY A 270 -5.42 14.92 -11.90
CA GLY A 270 -4.48 16.00 -11.55
C GLY A 270 -4.44 16.38 -10.07
N MET A 271 -5.18 15.68 -9.21
CA MET A 271 -5.24 15.80 -7.76
C MET A 271 -5.18 14.41 -7.11
N ALA A 272 -5.04 14.35 -5.78
CA ALA A 272 -5.08 13.07 -5.07
C ALA A 272 -6.51 12.77 -4.61
N ASP A 273 -6.89 11.51 -4.68
CA ASP A 273 -8.23 11.05 -4.34
C ASP A 273 -8.20 9.63 -3.77
N GLY A 274 -9.19 9.28 -2.97
CA GLY A 274 -9.23 8.00 -2.28
C GLY A 274 -10.64 7.61 -1.86
N CYS A 275 -10.76 6.46 -1.19
CA CYS A 275 -12.05 5.85 -0.89
C CYS A 275 -13.02 6.73 -0.09
N TRP A 276 -12.51 7.67 0.70
CA TRP A 276 -13.30 8.63 1.45
C TRP A 276 -12.54 9.94 1.56
N LYS A 277 -13.28 11.05 1.74
CA LYS A 277 -12.69 12.36 1.94
C LYS A 277 -11.70 12.31 3.11
N GLY A 278 -10.45 12.67 2.84
CA GLY A 278 -9.38 12.66 3.81
C GLY A 278 -8.66 11.33 4.00
N CYS A 279 -8.85 10.38 3.09
CA CYS A 279 -7.97 9.22 2.97
C CYS A 279 -6.50 9.69 2.84
N SER A 280 -5.66 9.29 3.78
CA SER A 280 -4.26 9.72 3.84
C SER A 280 -3.43 9.23 2.66
N MET A 281 -3.77 8.04 2.14
CA MET A 281 -3.05 7.44 1.03
C MET A 281 -3.48 8.02 -0.32
N ALA A 282 -4.78 8.20 -0.54
CA ALA A 282 -5.33 8.79 -1.75
C ALA A 282 -4.81 8.12 -3.05
N CYS A 283 -4.96 6.79 -3.12
CA CYS A 283 -4.50 5.96 -4.23
C CYS A 283 -5.46 5.87 -5.43
N ALA A 284 -6.72 6.30 -5.32
CA ALA A 284 -7.71 6.18 -6.41
C ALA A 284 -7.32 7.08 -7.59
N LYS A 285 -7.53 6.62 -8.83
CA LYS A 285 -7.16 7.37 -10.05
C LYS A 285 -8.33 7.38 -11.01
N THR A 286 -8.46 8.44 -11.80
CA THR A 286 -9.58 8.57 -12.73
C THR A 286 -9.10 8.92 -14.13
N VAL A 287 -9.77 8.35 -15.12
CA VAL A 287 -9.64 8.64 -16.55
C VAL A 287 -10.94 9.29 -17.03
N ASP A 288 -10.94 10.59 -17.23
CA ASP A 288 -12.11 11.35 -17.67
C ASP A 288 -12.19 11.47 -19.18
N GLY A 289 -13.43 11.49 -19.70
CA GLY A 289 -13.69 11.69 -21.12
C GLY A 289 -13.21 10.54 -22.00
N PHE A 290 -13.10 9.34 -21.45
CA PHE A 290 -12.77 8.15 -22.22
C PHE A 290 -13.94 7.79 -23.13
N ARG A 291 -13.68 7.60 -24.43
CA ARG A 291 -14.72 7.24 -25.42
C ARG A 291 -14.77 5.73 -25.59
N LEU A 292 -15.87 5.11 -25.17
CA LEU A 292 -16.09 3.67 -25.32
C LEU A 292 -16.21 3.26 -26.78
N LYS A 293 -15.58 2.16 -27.18
CA LYS A 293 -15.53 1.69 -28.57
C LYS A 293 -16.45 0.49 -28.84
N THR A 294 -16.82 -0.24 -27.81
CA THR A 294 -17.58 -1.50 -27.84
C THR A 294 -18.81 -1.40 -26.94
N GLY A 295 -19.63 -2.46 -26.94
CA GLY A 295 -20.73 -2.64 -25.98
C GLY A 295 -21.92 -1.69 -26.11
N PRO A 296 -22.89 -1.80 -25.18
CA PRO A 296 -24.12 -1.00 -25.17
C PRO A 296 -23.87 0.49 -24.93
N TYR A 297 -22.71 0.87 -24.38
CA TYR A 297 -22.34 2.26 -24.14
C TYR A 297 -21.40 2.82 -25.22
N ARG A 298 -21.21 2.11 -26.33
CA ARG A 298 -20.36 2.53 -27.45
C ARG A 298 -20.61 3.98 -27.87
N GLY A 299 -19.53 4.74 -28.00
CA GLY A 299 -19.54 6.13 -28.44
C GLY A 299 -19.77 7.14 -27.31
N GLN A 300 -20.19 6.72 -26.12
CA GLN A 300 -20.34 7.60 -24.96
C GLN A 300 -18.97 8.02 -24.40
N LEU A 301 -18.93 9.22 -23.81
CA LEU A 301 -17.78 9.71 -23.05
C LEU A 301 -18.06 9.43 -21.57
N VAL A 302 -17.16 8.73 -20.92
CA VAL A 302 -17.31 8.31 -19.52
C VAL A 302 -16.10 8.70 -18.69
N SER A 303 -16.28 8.71 -17.37
CA SER A 303 -15.19 8.70 -16.41
C SER A 303 -15.00 7.27 -15.92
N VAL A 304 -13.75 6.80 -15.89
CA VAL A 304 -13.38 5.45 -15.44
C VAL A 304 -12.52 5.59 -14.18
N ASP A 305 -12.90 4.90 -13.10
CA ASP A 305 -12.08 4.79 -11.88
C ASP A 305 -11.04 3.67 -12.06
N GLY A 306 -9.80 3.90 -11.62
CA GLY A 306 -8.65 3.05 -11.90
C GLY A 306 -8.01 3.30 -13.28
N PRO A 307 -7.37 2.27 -13.88
CA PRO A 307 -7.30 0.89 -13.41
C PRO A 307 -6.36 0.72 -12.20
N GLU A 308 -6.71 -0.23 -11.33
CA GLU A 308 -5.83 -0.73 -10.26
C GLU A 308 -4.78 -1.72 -10.82
N TYR A 309 -3.78 -2.08 -10.00
CA TYR A 309 -2.75 -3.07 -10.35
C TYR A 309 -3.34 -4.37 -10.89
N GLU A 310 -4.28 -4.96 -10.16
CA GLU A 310 -4.85 -6.26 -10.48
C GLU A 310 -5.52 -6.24 -11.85
N THR A 311 -6.23 -5.16 -12.20
CA THR A 311 -6.83 -5.02 -13.53
C THR A 311 -5.77 -4.90 -14.63
N ALA A 312 -4.71 -4.12 -14.39
CA ALA A 312 -3.61 -3.98 -15.35
C ALA A 312 -2.82 -5.29 -15.52
N ALA A 313 -2.57 -6.00 -14.43
CA ALA A 313 -1.90 -7.29 -14.44
C ALA A 313 -2.78 -8.38 -15.10
N GLY A 314 -4.09 -8.35 -14.89
CA GLY A 314 -5.04 -9.20 -15.61
C GLY A 314 -5.02 -8.97 -17.12
N ALA A 315 -4.86 -7.72 -17.58
CA ALA A 315 -4.64 -7.45 -19.01
C ALA A 315 -3.33 -8.10 -19.51
N ALA A 316 -2.24 -8.04 -18.75
CA ALA A 316 -0.99 -8.75 -19.08
C ALA A 316 -1.19 -10.29 -19.11
N ASN A 317 -1.97 -10.82 -18.17
CA ASN A 317 -2.28 -12.23 -18.05
C ASN A 317 -3.06 -12.76 -19.27
N MET A 318 -3.93 -11.93 -19.85
CA MET A 318 -4.60 -12.18 -21.14
C MET A 318 -3.75 -11.85 -22.37
N GLY A 319 -2.51 -11.40 -22.21
CA GLY A 319 -1.65 -10.94 -23.32
C GLY A 319 -2.10 -9.63 -23.99
N CYS A 320 -2.98 -8.89 -23.33
CA CYS A 320 -3.63 -7.69 -23.86
C CYS A 320 -2.87 -6.41 -23.48
N PHE A 321 -1.72 -6.18 -24.12
CA PHE A 321 -0.88 -5.01 -23.89
C PHE A 321 -1.36 -3.76 -24.66
N ASP A 322 -2.54 -3.25 -24.31
CA ASP A 322 -3.11 -2.03 -24.90
C ASP A 322 -3.85 -1.20 -23.83
N GLY A 323 -3.50 0.09 -23.74
CA GLY A 323 -4.05 0.98 -22.73
C GLY A 323 -5.53 1.35 -22.96
N ASP A 324 -6.00 1.44 -24.21
CA ASP A 324 -7.41 1.74 -24.47
C ASP A 324 -8.27 0.52 -24.11
N PHE A 325 -7.79 -0.68 -24.44
CA PHE A 325 -8.40 -1.93 -24.01
C PHE A 325 -8.46 -2.00 -22.48
N LEU A 326 -7.35 -1.73 -21.77
CA LEU A 326 -7.31 -1.81 -20.32
C LEU A 326 -8.33 -0.88 -19.65
N VAL A 327 -8.41 0.38 -20.09
CA VAL A 327 -9.38 1.34 -19.55
C VAL A 327 -10.83 0.93 -19.88
N GLU A 328 -11.09 0.45 -21.10
CA GLU A 328 -12.43 0.01 -21.49
C GLU A 328 -12.87 -1.28 -20.78
N PHE A 329 -11.95 -2.24 -20.61
CA PHE A 329 -12.16 -3.47 -19.85
C PHE A 329 -12.49 -3.15 -18.39
N ASN A 330 -11.72 -2.27 -17.75
CA ASN A 330 -11.98 -1.82 -16.39
C ASN A 330 -13.38 -1.20 -16.26
N PHE A 331 -13.71 -0.25 -17.15
CA PHE A 331 -15.04 0.38 -17.15
C PHE A 331 -16.17 -0.64 -17.22
N TYR A 332 -16.06 -1.63 -18.11
CA TYR A 332 -17.12 -2.62 -18.28
C TYR A 332 -17.22 -3.60 -17.12
N CYS A 333 -16.09 -4.00 -16.53
CA CYS A 333 -16.10 -4.80 -15.31
C CYS A 333 -16.82 -4.05 -14.17
N ASP A 334 -16.50 -2.78 -13.94
CA ASP A 334 -17.17 -1.96 -12.93
C ASP A 334 -18.67 -1.78 -13.24
N THR A 335 -18.99 -1.44 -14.49
CA THR A 335 -20.37 -1.15 -14.91
C THR A 335 -21.26 -2.38 -14.84
N TYR A 336 -20.72 -3.56 -15.12
CA TYR A 336 -21.46 -4.82 -15.05
C TYR A 336 -21.39 -5.51 -13.68
N GLY A 337 -20.57 -5.01 -12.75
CA GLY A 337 -20.36 -5.63 -11.45
C GLY A 337 -19.62 -6.97 -11.54
N ILE A 338 -18.60 -7.04 -12.40
CA ILE A 338 -17.78 -8.23 -12.63
C ILE A 338 -16.40 -7.99 -12.02
N ASP A 339 -15.91 -8.95 -11.23
CA ASP A 339 -14.55 -8.90 -10.67
C ASP A 339 -13.50 -8.99 -11.79
N THR A 340 -12.60 -8.00 -11.85
CA THR A 340 -11.58 -7.89 -12.89
C THR A 340 -10.57 -9.04 -12.83
N ILE A 341 -10.25 -9.53 -11.62
CA ILE A 341 -9.31 -10.64 -11.42
C ILE A 341 -9.91 -11.93 -11.98
N SER A 342 -11.10 -12.31 -11.49
CA SER A 342 -11.76 -13.55 -11.90
C SER A 342 -12.08 -13.55 -13.40
N ALA A 343 -12.51 -12.40 -13.95
CA ALA A 343 -12.72 -12.26 -15.39
C ALA A 343 -11.42 -12.45 -16.18
N ALA A 344 -10.37 -11.69 -15.85
CA ALA A 344 -9.11 -11.75 -16.59
C ALA A 344 -8.44 -13.13 -16.51
N THR A 345 -8.38 -13.73 -15.31
CA THR A 345 -7.77 -15.04 -15.11
C THR A 345 -8.60 -16.16 -15.77
N THR A 346 -9.93 -16.11 -15.71
CA THR A 346 -10.78 -17.08 -16.43
C THR A 346 -10.61 -16.96 -17.95
N ILE A 347 -10.58 -15.73 -18.48
CA ILE A 347 -10.41 -15.50 -19.91
C ILE A 347 -9.00 -15.92 -20.37
N ALA A 348 -7.96 -15.68 -19.56
CA ALA A 348 -6.61 -16.16 -19.84
C ALA A 348 -6.56 -17.70 -19.90
N PHE A 349 -7.23 -18.40 -18.98
CA PHE A 349 -7.37 -19.87 -19.02
C PHE A 349 -8.10 -20.35 -20.28
N VAL A 350 -9.17 -19.66 -20.68
CA VAL A 350 -9.89 -19.92 -21.94
C VAL A 350 -8.98 -19.72 -23.15
N MET A 351 -8.14 -18.69 -23.16
CA MET A 351 -7.18 -18.44 -24.23
C MET A 351 -6.14 -19.54 -24.35
N GLU A 352 -5.58 -20.00 -23.22
CA GLU A 352 -4.65 -21.13 -23.22
C GLU A 352 -5.31 -22.41 -23.72
N ALA A 353 -6.56 -22.68 -23.30
CA ALA A 353 -7.33 -23.84 -23.77
C ALA A 353 -7.64 -23.77 -25.27
N PHE A 354 -7.90 -22.58 -25.81
CA PHE A 354 -8.11 -22.35 -27.24
C PHE A 354 -6.82 -22.60 -28.04
N GLU A 355 -5.69 -22.06 -27.59
CA GLU A 355 -4.38 -22.28 -28.22
C GLU A 355 -3.92 -23.74 -28.13
N ALA A 356 -4.27 -24.44 -27.05
CA ALA A 356 -4.03 -25.88 -26.90
C ALA A 356 -4.98 -26.75 -27.73
N GLY A 357 -5.97 -26.16 -28.41
CA GLY A 357 -6.95 -26.87 -29.24
C GLY A 357 -8.02 -27.65 -28.46
N ILE A 358 -8.16 -27.40 -27.16
CA ILE A 358 -9.19 -28.02 -26.29
C ILE A 358 -10.58 -27.47 -26.65
N ILE A 359 -10.63 -26.17 -26.91
CA ILE A 359 -11.81 -25.49 -27.46
C ILE A 359 -11.42 -24.85 -28.80
N THR A 360 -12.43 -24.47 -29.59
CA THR A 360 -12.25 -23.95 -30.95
C THR A 360 -13.32 -22.90 -31.24
N GLU A 361 -13.24 -22.22 -32.38
CA GLU A 361 -14.24 -21.22 -32.80
C GLU A 361 -15.67 -21.78 -32.80
N LYS A 362 -15.84 -23.09 -33.00
CA LYS A 362 -17.16 -23.74 -32.91
C LYS A 362 -17.74 -23.66 -31.49
N HIS A 363 -16.90 -23.85 -30.48
CA HIS A 363 -17.31 -23.82 -29.08
C HIS A 363 -17.56 -22.38 -28.60
N THR A 364 -16.77 -21.43 -29.08
CA THR A 364 -16.79 -20.03 -28.64
C THR A 364 -17.80 -19.16 -29.39
N GLY A 365 -18.61 -19.74 -30.30
CA GLY A 365 -19.55 -18.98 -31.12
C GLY A 365 -18.88 -18.10 -32.18
N GLY A 366 -17.69 -18.47 -32.64
CA GLY A 366 -16.91 -17.77 -33.65
C GLY A 366 -15.84 -16.82 -33.12
N LEU A 367 -15.70 -16.69 -31.79
CA LEU A 367 -14.65 -15.86 -31.20
C LEU A 367 -13.28 -16.54 -31.27
N LYS A 368 -12.27 -15.82 -31.76
CA LYS A 368 -10.87 -16.27 -31.81
C LYS A 368 -10.13 -15.82 -30.56
N LEU A 369 -10.12 -16.66 -29.53
CA LEU A 369 -9.60 -16.32 -28.21
C LEU A 369 -8.13 -16.71 -28.08
N ASN A 370 -7.25 -16.16 -28.91
CA ASN A 370 -5.80 -16.23 -28.70
C ASN A 370 -5.35 -15.19 -27.67
N PHE A 371 -4.16 -15.35 -27.07
CA PHE A 371 -3.61 -14.30 -26.22
C PHE A 371 -3.50 -12.98 -27.00
N GLY A 372 -3.95 -11.88 -26.39
CA GLY A 372 -4.00 -10.56 -27.00
C GLY A 372 -5.22 -10.27 -27.90
N ALA A 373 -6.25 -11.13 -27.91
CA ALA A 373 -7.49 -10.93 -28.68
C ALA A 373 -8.41 -9.84 -28.10
N LEU A 374 -7.96 -8.57 -28.15
CA LEU A 374 -8.59 -7.43 -27.46
C LEU A 374 -10.10 -7.29 -27.72
N ARG A 375 -10.54 -7.47 -28.97
CA ARG A 375 -11.95 -7.26 -29.36
C ARG A 375 -12.83 -8.40 -28.88
N GLU A 376 -12.33 -9.61 -29.01
CA GLU A 376 -13.00 -10.84 -28.63
C GLU A 376 -13.18 -10.91 -27.11
N VAL A 377 -12.21 -10.40 -26.33
CA VAL A 377 -12.33 -10.27 -24.88
C VAL A 377 -13.44 -9.30 -24.48
N LEU A 378 -13.50 -8.11 -25.07
CA LEU A 378 -14.57 -7.15 -24.77
C LEU A 378 -15.95 -7.68 -25.19
N GLU A 379 -16.05 -8.32 -26.35
CA GLU A 379 -17.28 -9.00 -26.79
C GLU A 379 -17.68 -10.11 -25.82
N LEU A 380 -16.73 -10.92 -25.34
CA LEU A 380 -16.99 -11.97 -24.36
C LEU A 380 -17.51 -11.40 -23.03
N LEU A 381 -16.97 -10.27 -22.57
CA LEU A 381 -17.44 -9.55 -21.39
C LEU A 381 -18.87 -9.04 -21.55
N HIS A 382 -19.23 -8.55 -22.75
CA HIS A 382 -20.62 -8.17 -23.05
C HIS A 382 -21.55 -9.40 -23.06
N GLN A 383 -21.11 -10.51 -23.65
CA GLN A 383 -21.88 -11.76 -23.64
C GLN A 383 -22.14 -12.27 -22.22
N MET A 384 -21.14 -12.17 -21.33
CA MET A 384 -21.29 -12.49 -19.89
C MET A 384 -22.39 -11.64 -19.26
N ALA A 385 -22.32 -10.32 -19.43
CA ALA A 385 -23.28 -9.39 -18.83
C ALA A 385 -24.71 -9.55 -19.38
N GLU A 386 -24.84 -9.87 -20.67
CA GLU A 386 -26.15 -10.09 -21.31
C GLU A 386 -26.72 -11.50 -21.06
N GLY A 387 -25.93 -12.42 -20.49
CA GLY A 387 -26.35 -13.80 -20.26
C GLY A 387 -26.57 -14.59 -21.55
N LYS A 388 -25.71 -14.39 -22.56
CA LYS A 388 -25.82 -15.06 -23.87
C LYS A 388 -24.51 -15.70 -24.32
N GLY A 389 -24.61 -16.60 -25.32
CA GLY A 389 -23.45 -17.13 -26.04
C GLY A 389 -22.45 -17.84 -25.13
N PHE A 390 -21.17 -17.78 -25.51
CA PHE A 390 -20.08 -18.40 -24.75
C PHE A 390 -19.77 -17.63 -23.46
N GLY A 391 -20.19 -16.36 -23.35
CA GLY A 391 -20.10 -15.59 -22.12
C GLY A 391 -20.84 -16.22 -20.94
N VAL A 392 -21.93 -16.96 -21.16
CA VAL A 392 -22.63 -17.69 -20.08
C VAL A 392 -21.73 -18.75 -19.45
N ASP A 393 -21.03 -19.52 -20.29
CA ASP A 393 -20.11 -20.57 -19.85
C ASP A 393 -18.91 -19.95 -19.11
N VAL A 394 -18.30 -18.91 -19.69
CA VAL A 394 -17.15 -18.21 -19.09
C VAL A 394 -17.52 -17.56 -17.75
N GLY A 395 -18.74 -17.03 -17.64
CA GLY A 395 -19.27 -16.46 -16.40
C GLY A 395 -19.46 -17.46 -15.25
N GLN A 396 -19.34 -18.77 -15.48
CA GLN A 396 -19.35 -19.78 -14.41
C GLN A 396 -17.98 -20.01 -13.76
N GLY A 397 -16.89 -19.43 -14.30
CA GLY A 397 -15.53 -19.54 -13.78
C GLY A 397 -14.79 -20.83 -14.15
N ILE A 398 -13.49 -20.88 -13.85
CA ILE A 398 -12.56 -21.93 -14.32
C ILE A 398 -12.99 -23.33 -13.87
N ARG A 399 -13.41 -23.45 -12.61
CA ARG A 399 -13.81 -24.74 -12.03
C ARG A 399 -14.96 -25.40 -12.79
N TRP A 400 -15.94 -24.60 -13.20
CA TRP A 400 -17.10 -25.09 -13.93
C TRP A 400 -16.72 -25.44 -15.38
N LEU A 401 -15.97 -24.55 -16.04
CA LEU A 401 -15.46 -24.77 -17.41
C LEU A 401 -14.66 -26.07 -17.50
N ARG A 402 -13.73 -26.31 -16.58
CA ARG A 402 -12.94 -27.55 -16.52
C ARG A 402 -13.84 -28.79 -16.48
N LYS A 403 -14.81 -28.81 -15.56
CA LYS A 403 -15.75 -29.95 -15.43
C LYS A 403 -16.56 -30.15 -16.70
N LYS A 404 -17.05 -29.07 -17.32
CA LYS A 404 -17.78 -29.13 -18.58
C LYS A 404 -16.93 -29.71 -19.68
N TRP A 405 -15.71 -29.19 -19.89
CA TRP A 405 -14.87 -29.58 -21.02
C TRP A 405 -14.35 -31.02 -20.91
N VAL A 406 -14.04 -31.50 -19.70
CA VAL A 406 -13.73 -32.93 -19.49
C VAL A 406 -14.93 -33.79 -19.89
N LYS A 407 -16.13 -33.45 -19.41
CA LYS A 407 -17.34 -34.24 -19.62
C LYS A 407 -17.85 -34.20 -21.06
N GLU A 408 -17.89 -33.02 -21.67
CA GLU A 408 -18.56 -32.78 -22.95
C GLU A 408 -17.58 -32.77 -24.13
N TYR A 409 -16.34 -32.33 -23.93
CA TYR A 409 -15.35 -32.18 -25.00
C TYR A 409 -14.24 -33.24 -24.94
N GLY A 410 -14.22 -34.08 -23.91
CA GLY A 410 -13.21 -35.13 -23.73
C GLY A 410 -11.82 -34.56 -23.46
N ALA A 411 -11.73 -33.37 -22.86
CA ALA A 411 -10.47 -32.71 -22.56
C ALA A 411 -9.64 -33.49 -21.51
N ASP A 412 -8.32 -33.41 -21.59
CA ASP A 412 -7.41 -34.00 -20.60
C ASP A 412 -7.59 -33.31 -19.24
N GLU A 413 -8.21 -34.02 -18.29
CA GLU A 413 -8.47 -33.53 -16.94
C GLU A 413 -7.19 -33.12 -16.21
N LYS A 414 -6.10 -33.88 -16.38
CA LYS A 414 -4.84 -33.59 -15.69
C LYS A 414 -4.24 -32.30 -16.22
N PHE A 415 -4.19 -32.14 -17.55
CA PHE A 415 -3.70 -30.92 -18.16
C PHE A 415 -4.54 -29.70 -17.73
N LEU A 416 -5.88 -29.81 -17.78
CA LEU A 416 -6.75 -28.72 -17.35
C LEU A 416 -6.58 -28.38 -15.87
N CYS A 417 -6.41 -29.38 -14.98
CA CYS A 417 -6.13 -29.13 -13.57
C CYS A 417 -4.76 -28.46 -13.35
N ASP A 418 -3.76 -28.81 -14.15
CA ASP A 418 -2.43 -28.25 -14.02
C ASP A 418 -2.40 -26.77 -14.43
N ILE A 419 -3.12 -26.38 -15.50
CA ILE A 419 -3.15 -25.00 -16.01
C ILE A 419 -4.24 -24.12 -15.35
N SER A 420 -5.21 -24.71 -14.65
CA SER A 420 -6.31 -23.96 -14.03
C SER A 420 -5.81 -23.12 -12.86
N THR A 421 -5.69 -21.82 -13.03
CA THR A 421 -5.23 -20.85 -12.03
C THR A 421 -6.37 -20.46 -11.07
N GLU A 422 -6.95 -21.49 -10.43
CA GLU A 422 -8.09 -21.42 -9.51
C GLU A 422 -7.85 -22.34 -8.30
N SER A 423 -8.30 -21.92 -7.12
CA SER A 423 -8.44 -22.81 -5.95
C SER A 423 -9.67 -22.41 -5.13
N LYS A 424 -10.30 -23.38 -4.44
CA LYS A 424 -11.52 -23.19 -3.64
C LYS A 424 -12.72 -22.53 -4.35
N GLY A 425 -12.70 -22.46 -5.68
CA GLY A 425 -13.75 -21.92 -6.53
C GLY A 425 -13.51 -20.47 -6.91
N LEU A 426 -12.31 -19.95 -6.62
CA LEU A 426 -11.92 -18.57 -6.88
C LEU A 426 -10.59 -18.55 -7.64
N GLU A 427 -10.54 -17.72 -8.68
CA GLU A 427 -9.37 -17.45 -9.48
C GLU A 427 -8.24 -16.81 -8.65
N ILE A 428 -7.00 -17.14 -8.98
CA ILE A 428 -5.81 -16.61 -8.28
C ILE A 428 -5.66 -15.12 -8.63
N SER A 429 -5.35 -14.26 -7.65
CA SER A 429 -5.02 -12.85 -7.95
C SER A 429 -3.66 -12.69 -8.63
N GLU A 430 -3.40 -11.54 -9.25
CA GLU A 430 -2.44 -11.37 -10.34
C GLU A 430 -0.97 -11.26 -9.87
N TYR A 431 -0.47 -12.28 -9.18
CA TYR A 431 0.93 -12.42 -8.77
C TYR A 431 1.47 -13.82 -9.12
N MET A 432 2.57 -13.87 -9.87
CA MET A 432 3.23 -15.13 -10.24
C MET A 432 3.89 -15.80 -9.04
N THR A 433 3.39 -16.97 -8.61
CA THR A 433 3.83 -17.60 -7.36
C THR A 433 4.88 -18.68 -7.49
N LYS A 434 5.26 -19.11 -8.71
CA LYS A 434 6.13 -20.28 -8.96
C LYS A 434 7.41 -20.30 -8.11
N GLU A 435 7.96 -19.13 -7.80
CA GLU A 435 9.23 -18.99 -7.07
C GLU A 435 9.07 -18.45 -5.63
N SER A 436 7.83 -18.24 -5.16
CA SER A 436 7.56 -17.86 -3.77
C SER A 436 6.67 -18.91 -3.11
N LEU A 437 7.30 -19.78 -2.31
CA LEU A 437 6.59 -20.80 -1.55
C LEU A 437 5.68 -20.18 -0.48
N ALA A 438 6.07 -19.02 0.08
CA ALA A 438 5.22 -18.28 1.02
C ALA A 438 3.95 -17.75 0.32
N GLN A 439 4.06 -17.21 -0.90
CA GLN A 439 2.88 -16.74 -1.64
C GLN A 439 2.01 -17.91 -2.12
N GLN A 440 2.61 -19.03 -2.54
CA GLN A 440 1.87 -20.26 -2.89
C GLN A 440 0.98 -20.71 -1.72
N ALA A 441 1.56 -20.85 -0.53
CA ALA A 441 0.83 -21.22 0.67
C ALA A 441 -0.11 -20.09 1.14
N GLY A 442 0.26 -18.82 0.93
CA GLY A 442 -0.61 -17.67 1.19
C GLY A 442 -1.94 -17.76 0.46
N TYR A 443 -1.91 -18.14 -0.82
CA TYR A 443 -3.11 -18.41 -1.61
C TYR A 443 -3.80 -19.71 -1.22
N GLY A 444 -3.06 -20.81 -1.17
CA GLY A 444 -3.66 -22.12 -0.96
C GLY A 444 -4.27 -22.29 0.43
N LEU A 445 -3.72 -21.66 1.45
CA LEU A 445 -4.19 -21.75 2.85
C LEU A 445 -5.14 -20.62 3.26
N ALA A 446 -5.47 -19.71 2.34
CA ALA A 446 -6.39 -18.62 2.60
C ALA A 446 -7.82 -19.15 2.83
N ASN A 447 -8.53 -18.59 3.81
CA ASN A 447 -9.87 -19.09 4.17
C ASN A 447 -10.91 -18.78 3.09
N LYS A 448 -10.70 -17.73 2.30
CA LYS A 448 -11.68 -17.21 1.32
C LYS A 448 -11.38 -17.64 -0.13
N GLY A 449 -10.33 -18.43 -0.35
CA GLY A 449 -9.77 -18.68 -1.68
C GLY A 449 -8.51 -17.85 -1.96
N PRO A 450 -7.84 -18.06 -3.11
CA PRO A 450 -6.49 -17.56 -3.41
C PRO A 450 -6.45 -16.06 -3.74
N GLN A 451 -6.77 -15.22 -2.75
CA GLN A 451 -6.62 -13.77 -2.80
C GLN A 451 -5.34 -13.30 -2.08
N HIS A 452 -4.63 -12.33 -2.66
CA HIS A 452 -3.38 -11.82 -2.08
C HIS A 452 -3.65 -10.95 -0.86
N ASP A 453 -4.91 -10.53 -0.70
CA ASP A 453 -5.34 -9.69 0.38
C ASP A 453 -5.18 -10.31 1.77
N GLU A 454 -5.10 -11.64 1.86
CA GLU A 454 -4.88 -12.32 3.12
C GLU A 454 -3.38 -12.47 3.43
N ALA A 455 -2.58 -12.76 2.40
CA ALA A 455 -1.14 -12.89 2.51
C ALA A 455 -0.48 -12.36 1.23
N TRP A 456 0.12 -11.19 1.33
CA TRP A 456 0.99 -10.63 0.30
C TRP A 456 2.44 -10.70 0.78
N LEU A 457 3.08 -11.84 0.55
CA LEU A 457 4.40 -12.18 1.09
C LEU A 457 5.47 -12.32 0.01
N ILE A 458 5.09 -12.13 -1.25
CA ILE A 458 5.94 -12.39 -2.40
C ILE A 458 7.27 -11.62 -2.38
N PHE A 459 7.26 -10.35 -1.97
CA PHE A 459 8.48 -9.55 -1.81
C PHE A 459 9.36 -10.05 -0.68
N MET A 460 8.75 -10.41 0.46
CA MET A 460 9.50 -10.87 1.62
C MET A 460 10.23 -12.19 1.30
N ASP A 461 9.54 -13.11 0.65
CA ASP A 461 10.05 -14.43 0.34
C ASP A 461 11.03 -14.41 -0.85
N MET A 462 10.59 -13.91 -2.01
CA MET A 462 11.35 -14.04 -3.26
C MET A 462 12.33 -12.89 -3.49
N VAL A 463 11.97 -11.65 -3.18
CA VAL A 463 12.78 -10.47 -3.54
C VAL A 463 13.80 -10.16 -2.44
N ASN A 464 13.36 -10.17 -1.19
CA ASN A 464 14.18 -9.79 -0.04
C ASN A 464 14.81 -11.00 0.68
N ASN A 465 14.38 -12.22 0.36
CA ASN A 465 14.85 -13.47 0.99
C ASN A 465 14.80 -13.42 2.53
N GLN A 466 13.72 -12.89 3.08
CA GLN A 466 13.51 -12.67 4.53
C GLN A 466 12.92 -13.89 5.24
N LEU A 467 12.47 -14.91 4.50
CA LEU A 467 11.75 -16.08 5.03
C LEU A 467 12.50 -17.38 4.70
N PRO A 468 13.76 -17.59 5.09
CA PRO A 468 14.59 -18.68 4.58
C PRO A 468 14.10 -20.09 4.99
N THR A 469 13.44 -20.23 6.15
CA THR A 469 12.98 -21.53 6.66
C THR A 469 11.47 -21.75 6.51
N PHE A 470 11.01 -22.99 6.69
CA PHE A 470 9.57 -23.29 6.75
C PHE A 470 8.91 -22.63 7.97
N GLU A 471 9.63 -22.55 9.08
CA GLU A 471 9.19 -21.91 10.31
C GLU A 471 9.02 -20.40 10.12
N ASP A 472 9.95 -19.73 9.44
CA ASP A 472 9.83 -18.29 9.12
C ASP A 472 8.62 -18.03 8.23
N LYS A 473 8.43 -18.87 7.19
CA LYS A 473 7.26 -18.81 6.31
C LYS A 473 5.97 -19.06 7.09
N ALA A 474 5.96 -20.03 7.99
CA ALA A 474 4.80 -20.35 8.82
C ALA A 474 4.45 -19.21 9.79
N GLU A 475 5.44 -18.54 10.37
CA GLU A 475 5.21 -17.35 11.20
C GLU A 475 4.62 -16.20 10.36
N ALA A 476 5.14 -15.94 9.16
CA ALA A 476 4.59 -14.92 8.27
C ALA A 476 3.13 -15.25 7.87
N LEU A 477 2.85 -16.51 7.51
CA LEU A 477 1.52 -17.02 7.15
C LEU A 477 0.57 -17.18 8.34
N TYR A 478 1.05 -16.92 9.55
CA TYR A 478 0.24 -16.72 10.76
C TYR A 478 0.02 -15.22 11.01
N TYR A 479 1.09 -14.43 11.01
CA TYR A 479 1.07 -13.03 11.40
C TYR A 479 0.30 -12.12 10.44
N PHE A 480 0.64 -12.16 9.15
CA PHE A 480 0.10 -11.21 8.16
C PHE A 480 -1.40 -11.43 7.87
N PRO A 481 -1.91 -12.67 7.74
CA PRO A 481 -3.35 -12.93 7.64
C PRO A 481 -4.16 -12.43 8.83
N LEU A 482 -3.61 -12.53 10.04
CA LEU A 482 -4.29 -12.05 11.25
C LEU A 482 -4.34 -10.52 11.30
N TRP A 483 -3.29 -9.82 10.86
CA TRP A 483 -3.34 -8.37 10.69
C TRP A 483 -4.33 -7.94 9.62
N ARG A 484 -4.32 -8.60 8.46
CA ARG A 484 -5.25 -8.32 7.35
C ARG A 484 -6.72 -8.57 7.75
N THR A 485 -6.97 -9.60 8.57
CA THR A 485 -8.28 -9.84 9.19
C THR A 485 -8.66 -8.72 10.16
N LEU A 486 -7.72 -8.25 10.99
CA LEU A 486 -7.96 -7.16 11.95
C LEU A 486 -8.39 -5.87 11.25
N PHE A 487 -7.72 -5.49 10.15
CA PHE A 487 -8.10 -4.30 9.39
C PHE A 487 -9.55 -4.37 8.91
N GLY A 488 -9.98 -5.55 8.44
CA GLY A 488 -11.39 -5.79 8.08
C GLY A 488 -12.34 -5.65 9.27
N LEU A 489 -11.97 -6.14 10.45
CA LEU A 489 -12.77 -6.02 11.67
C LEU A 489 -12.90 -4.58 12.17
N MET A 490 -11.89 -3.74 11.93
CA MET A 490 -11.87 -2.34 12.34
C MET A 490 -12.39 -1.37 11.25
N GLY A 491 -12.62 -1.85 10.02
CA GLY A 491 -12.98 -1.00 8.88
C GLY A 491 -11.83 -0.07 8.44
N LEU A 492 -10.58 -0.51 8.55
CA LEU A 492 -9.39 0.29 8.22
C LEU A 492 -8.73 -0.17 6.92
N CYS A 493 -8.13 0.79 6.21
CA CYS A 493 -7.34 0.49 5.02
C CYS A 493 -5.99 -0.13 5.40
N LYS A 494 -5.63 -1.24 4.72
CA LYS A 494 -4.38 -1.97 4.97
C LYS A 494 -3.16 -1.34 4.29
N ILE A 495 -3.34 -0.57 3.22
CA ILE A 495 -2.25 0.04 2.44
C ILE A 495 -1.43 1.02 3.32
N ILE A 496 -2.09 1.68 4.26
CA ILE A 496 -1.44 2.61 5.19
C ILE A 496 -0.42 1.90 6.10
N TRP A 497 -0.55 0.59 6.31
CA TRP A 497 0.34 -0.17 7.19
C TRP A 497 1.75 -0.33 6.62
N ASN A 498 1.90 -0.83 5.39
CA ASN A 498 3.20 -1.29 4.91
C ASN A 498 3.59 -0.84 3.50
N ASP A 499 2.73 -0.14 2.76
CA ASP A 499 3.11 0.40 1.46
C ASP A 499 4.04 1.61 1.59
N ILE A 500 3.78 2.47 2.56
CA ILE A 500 4.70 3.56 2.91
C ILE A 500 5.40 3.21 4.21
N VAL A 501 6.73 3.26 4.19
CA VAL A 501 7.57 2.83 5.31
C VAL A 501 8.23 4.04 5.97
N PRO A 502 8.17 4.20 7.31
CA PRO A 502 8.89 5.25 8.03
C PRO A 502 10.39 5.23 7.74
N ALA A 503 11.01 6.40 7.62
CA ALA A 503 12.43 6.51 7.22
C ALA A 503 13.41 5.84 8.20
N ASN A 504 13.02 5.71 9.48
CA ASN A 504 13.73 5.04 10.57
C ASN A 504 13.46 3.53 10.65
N ASN A 505 12.46 2.99 9.95
CA ASN A 505 12.01 1.60 10.11
C ASN A 505 13.12 0.56 9.86
N LYS A 506 14.09 0.86 9.00
CA LYS A 506 15.25 0.00 8.73
C LYS A 506 16.14 -0.28 9.95
N PHE A 507 15.98 0.48 11.04
CA PHE A 507 16.73 0.29 12.29
C PHE A 507 15.94 -0.55 13.31
N GLU A 508 14.69 -0.90 13.00
CA GLU A 508 13.86 -1.75 13.86
C GLU A 508 14.26 -3.22 13.75
N LYS A 509 14.13 -3.95 14.86
CA LYS A 509 14.47 -5.38 14.93
C LYS A 509 13.62 -6.22 13.98
N GLU A 510 12.33 -5.92 13.89
CA GLU A 510 11.36 -6.58 13.01
C GLU A 510 10.84 -5.61 11.95
N ALA A 511 11.77 -5.00 11.21
CA ALA A 511 11.47 -3.98 10.21
C ALA A 511 10.41 -4.42 9.18
N ALA A 512 10.27 -5.71 8.88
CA ALA A 512 9.25 -6.22 7.97
C ALA A 512 7.80 -6.04 8.46
N LYS A 513 7.59 -5.86 9.78
CA LYS A 513 6.26 -5.68 10.39
C LYS A 513 5.83 -4.20 10.50
N ILE A 514 6.72 -3.27 10.20
CA ILE A 514 6.53 -1.82 10.37
C ILE A 514 6.02 -1.47 11.79
N PRO A 515 6.83 -1.70 12.85
CA PRO A 515 6.38 -1.63 14.24
C PRO A 515 5.74 -0.28 14.65
N GLU A 516 6.21 0.81 14.05
CA GLU A 516 5.68 2.15 14.31
C GLU A 516 4.21 2.29 13.86
N HIS A 517 3.89 1.79 12.65
CA HIS A 517 2.52 1.80 12.15
C HIS A 517 1.63 0.84 12.93
N VAL A 518 2.15 -0.34 13.26
CA VAL A 518 1.49 -1.30 14.16
C VAL A 518 1.06 -0.64 15.47
N ASN A 519 1.97 0.10 16.12
CA ASN A 519 1.65 0.84 17.33
C ASN A 519 0.60 1.93 17.10
N ASN A 520 0.64 2.64 15.97
CA ASN A 520 -0.38 3.63 15.66
C ASN A 520 -1.80 3.03 15.57
N TYR A 521 -1.94 1.82 15.03
CA TYR A 521 -3.23 1.09 15.02
C TYR A 521 -3.70 0.69 16.42
N PHE A 522 -2.78 0.28 17.31
CA PHE A 522 -3.14 0.01 18.71
C PHE A 522 -3.63 1.27 19.41
N LYS A 523 -2.95 2.40 19.20
CA LYS A 523 -3.32 3.68 19.79
C LYS A 523 -4.62 4.26 19.20
N PHE A 524 -4.91 3.96 17.93
CA PHE A 524 -6.21 4.24 17.34
C PHE A 524 -7.32 3.45 18.04
N PHE A 525 -7.16 2.13 18.20
CA PHE A 525 -8.14 1.30 18.89
C PHE A 525 -8.35 1.72 20.35
N GLU A 526 -7.26 2.02 21.07
CA GLU A 526 -7.29 2.53 22.44
C GLU A 526 -8.03 3.86 22.54
N GLY A 527 -7.69 4.81 21.69
CA GLY A 527 -8.33 6.12 21.68
C GLY A 527 -9.80 6.06 21.29
N MET A 528 -10.21 5.10 20.46
CA MET A 528 -11.62 4.91 20.12
C MET A 528 -12.41 4.24 21.25
N THR A 529 -11.85 3.21 21.89
CA THR A 529 -12.62 2.29 22.74
C THR A 529 -12.34 2.40 24.24
N GLY A 530 -11.24 3.07 24.62
CA GLY A 530 -10.71 3.08 25.99
C GLY A 530 -10.06 1.75 26.42
N LYS A 531 -9.91 0.77 25.51
CA LYS A 531 -9.35 -0.55 25.81
C LYS A 531 -7.94 -0.68 25.24
N GLU A 532 -6.98 -1.03 26.10
CA GLU A 532 -5.59 -1.27 25.71
C GLU A 532 -5.46 -2.42 24.71
N LEU A 533 -4.69 -2.19 23.65
CA LEU A 533 -4.36 -3.20 22.64
C LEU A 533 -2.84 -3.32 22.49
N ASN A 534 -2.36 -4.54 22.35
CA ASN A 534 -0.98 -4.84 22.00
C ASN A 534 -0.96 -5.99 21.00
N GLU A 535 0.22 -6.33 20.47
CA GLU A 535 0.35 -7.34 19.43
C GLU A 535 -0.25 -8.69 19.84
N GLN A 536 0.04 -9.18 21.05
CA GLN A 536 -0.51 -10.45 21.52
C GLN A 536 -2.03 -10.42 21.63
N LYS A 537 -2.60 -9.39 22.27
CA LYS A 537 -4.06 -9.23 22.42
C LYS A 537 -4.74 -9.12 21.05
N MET A 538 -4.14 -8.39 20.12
CA MET A 538 -4.63 -8.21 18.76
C MET A 538 -4.61 -9.54 18.01
N LEU A 539 -3.49 -10.26 18.01
CA LEU A 539 -3.35 -11.56 17.35
C LEU A 539 -4.37 -12.57 17.90
N LEU A 540 -4.63 -12.56 19.21
CA LEU A 540 -5.66 -13.41 19.83
C LEU A 540 -7.08 -13.05 19.36
N GLN A 541 -7.42 -11.75 19.33
CA GLN A 541 -8.73 -11.30 18.85
C GLN A 541 -8.95 -11.68 17.37
N SER A 542 -7.95 -11.46 16.52
CA SER A 542 -8.03 -11.79 15.11
C SER A 542 -8.03 -13.31 14.88
N ALA A 543 -7.19 -14.06 15.60
CA ALA A 543 -7.14 -15.52 15.50
C ALA A 543 -8.47 -16.17 15.86
N ARG A 544 -9.24 -15.61 16.80
CA ARG A 544 -10.59 -16.06 17.11
C ARG A 544 -11.49 -16.05 15.88
N VAL A 545 -11.55 -14.92 15.17
CA VAL A 545 -12.38 -14.76 13.97
C VAL A 545 -11.87 -15.63 12.83
N TYR A 546 -10.54 -15.69 12.64
CA TYR A 546 -9.92 -16.47 11.58
C TYR A 546 -10.18 -17.98 11.75
N ASN A 547 -10.14 -18.49 12.98
CA ASN A 547 -10.47 -19.90 13.25
C ASN A 547 -11.97 -20.16 13.14
N LEU A 548 -12.82 -19.21 13.53
CA LEU A 548 -14.26 -19.32 13.32
C LEU A 548 -14.59 -19.41 11.82
N GLN A 549 -13.97 -18.58 10.97
CA GLN A 549 -14.11 -18.66 9.51
C GLN A 549 -13.68 -20.04 8.98
N ARG A 550 -12.60 -20.61 9.51
CA ARG A 550 -12.15 -21.95 9.13
C ARG A 550 -13.19 -23.03 9.51
N ILE A 551 -13.81 -22.93 10.69
CA ILE A 551 -14.88 -23.85 11.11
C ILE A 551 -16.14 -23.65 10.26
N MET A 552 -16.47 -22.41 9.88
CA MET A 552 -17.59 -22.13 8.97
C MET A 552 -17.39 -22.79 7.60
N ASN A 553 -16.16 -22.80 7.08
CA ASN A 553 -15.85 -23.56 5.87
C ASN A 553 -16.16 -25.06 6.05
N LEU A 554 -15.79 -25.63 7.22
CA LEU A 554 -16.04 -27.03 7.54
C LEU A 554 -17.53 -27.35 7.68
N MET A 555 -18.32 -26.44 8.23
CA MET A 555 -19.79 -26.55 8.25
C MET A 555 -20.39 -26.66 6.85
N LEU A 556 -19.74 -26.07 5.85
CA LEU A 556 -20.15 -26.11 4.44
C LEU A 556 -19.52 -27.29 3.68
N GLY A 557 -18.78 -28.17 4.35
CA GLY A 557 -18.12 -29.33 3.76
C GLY A 557 -16.72 -29.07 3.17
N PHE A 558 -16.13 -27.90 3.43
CA PHE A 558 -14.82 -27.49 2.91
C PHE A 558 -13.83 -27.18 4.05
N GLY A 559 -12.54 -26.96 3.77
CA GLY A 559 -11.58 -26.53 4.82
C GLY A 559 -10.91 -27.67 5.58
N THR A 560 -10.75 -28.81 4.91
CA THR A 560 -9.73 -29.82 5.21
C THR A 560 -8.50 -29.60 4.32
N ARG A 561 -7.40 -30.34 4.55
CA ARG A 561 -6.14 -30.23 3.81
C ARG A 561 -6.32 -30.37 2.30
N GLU A 562 -7.21 -31.26 1.84
CA GLU A 562 -7.45 -31.48 0.41
C GLU A 562 -7.90 -30.20 -0.33
N HIS A 563 -8.54 -29.28 0.39
CA HIS A 563 -9.03 -28.01 -0.14
C HIS A 563 -7.94 -26.94 -0.17
N ASP A 564 -6.86 -27.13 0.58
CA ASP A 564 -5.77 -26.18 0.77
C ASP A 564 -4.63 -26.37 -0.24
N THR A 565 -4.92 -26.98 -1.39
CA THR A 565 -3.97 -27.17 -2.48
C THR A 565 -4.03 -26.04 -3.51
N MET A 566 -3.01 -26.01 -4.37
CA MET A 566 -2.89 -25.10 -5.50
C MET A 566 -2.60 -25.89 -6.77
N PRO A 567 -3.10 -25.42 -7.93
CA PRO A 567 -2.78 -26.00 -9.24
C PRO A 567 -1.27 -26.02 -9.48
N TYR A 568 -0.80 -26.97 -10.29
CA TYR A 568 0.63 -27.11 -10.50
C TYR A 568 1.25 -25.87 -11.19
N ARG A 569 0.51 -25.13 -12.02
CA ARG A 569 0.93 -23.84 -12.60
C ARG A 569 1.38 -22.82 -11.55
N ALA A 570 0.75 -22.80 -10.37
CA ALA A 570 1.14 -21.90 -9.29
C ALA A 570 2.45 -22.33 -8.61
N LYS A 571 2.83 -23.61 -8.74
CA LYS A 571 4.02 -24.22 -8.13
C LYS A 571 5.19 -24.26 -9.11
N GLY A 572 4.98 -24.55 -10.39
CA GLY A 572 6.05 -24.71 -11.38
C GLY A 572 5.60 -24.68 -12.85
N PRO A 573 6.53 -24.92 -13.79
CA PRO A 573 6.24 -24.91 -15.22
C PRO A 573 5.43 -26.16 -15.62
N VAL A 574 4.25 -25.97 -16.21
CA VAL A 574 3.39 -27.09 -16.67
C VAL A 574 3.78 -27.55 -18.07
N THR A 575 4.17 -26.63 -18.93
CA THR A 575 4.51 -26.87 -20.34
C THR A 575 6.00 -26.74 -20.60
N LYS A 576 6.46 -27.34 -21.71
CA LYS A 576 7.84 -27.21 -22.20
C LYS A 576 8.22 -25.74 -22.47
N GLU A 577 7.27 -24.99 -23.01
CA GLU A 577 7.42 -23.55 -23.30
C GLU A 577 7.78 -22.78 -22.03
N GLU A 578 7.04 -23.01 -20.94
CA GLU A 578 7.32 -22.38 -19.64
C GLU A 578 8.68 -22.78 -19.08
N TYR A 579 9.07 -24.05 -19.17
CA TYR A 579 10.38 -24.48 -18.71
C TYR A 579 11.50 -23.77 -19.48
N VAL A 580 11.42 -23.79 -20.82
CA VAL A 580 12.43 -23.22 -21.70
C VAL A 580 12.56 -21.71 -21.48
N SER A 581 11.46 -21.01 -21.21
CA SER A 581 11.48 -19.57 -20.94
C SER A 581 12.40 -19.16 -19.78
N ARG A 582 12.68 -20.10 -18.85
CA ARG A 582 13.57 -19.87 -17.68
C ARG A 582 14.51 -21.05 -17.44
N ALA A 583 14.98 -21.69 -18.51
CA ALA A 583 15.77 -22.93 -18.43
C ALA A 583 16.99 -22.78 -17.51
N GLU A 584 17.73 -21.66 -17.62
CA GLU A 584 18.90 -21.40 -16.77
C GLU A 584 18.55 -21.41 -15.27
N ARG A 585 17.42 -20.81 -14.89
CA ARG A 585 16.97 -20.79 -13.49
C ARG A 585 16.59 -22.19 -13.00
N TYR A 586 15.82 -22.93 -13.79
CA TYR A 586 15.36 -24.26 -13.39
C TYR A 586 16.50 -25.27 -13.36
N ASP A 587 17.39 -25.23 -14.36
CA ASP A 587 18.60 -26.06 -14.40
C ASP A 587 19.53 -25.76 -13.21
N LYS A 588 19.66 -24.48 -12.82
CA LYS A 588 20.38 -24.09 -11.60
C LYS A 588 19.76 -24.66 -10.34
N GLN A 589 18.43 -24.63 -10.20
CA GLN A 589 17.74 -25.23 -9.05
C GLN A 589 17.94 -26.76 -9.00
N LEU A 590 17.83 -27.45 -10.14
CA LEU A 590 18.11 -28.88 -10.24
C LEU A 590 19.53 -29.21 -9.75
N LYS A 591 20.51 -28.41 -10.18
CA LYS A 591 21.92 -28.64 -9.83
C LYS A 591 22.25 -28.28 -8.39
N GLU A 592 21.91 -27.08 -7.95
CA GLU A 592 22.37 -26.53 -6.67
C GLU A 592 21.52 -26.99 -5.48
N ILE A 593 20.21 -27.17 -5.67
CA ILE A 593 19.29 -27.53 -4.58
C ILE A 593 19.06 -29.04 -4.53
N LEU A 594 18.89 -29.67 -5.70
CA LEU A 594 18.55 -31.09 -5.80
C LEU A 594 19.77 -31.99 -6.07
N GLY A 595 20.93 -31.43 -6.41
CA GLY A 595 22.12 -32.22 -6.76
C GLY A 595 21.95 -33.05 -8.04
N VAL A 596 20.98 -32.71 -8.90
CA VAL A 596 20.69 -33.40 -10.15
C VAL A 596 21.36 -32.65 -11.29
N ASP A 597 22.21 -33.32 -12.06
CA ASP A 597 22.77 -32.75 -13.28
C ASP A 597 21.68 -32.66 -14.37
N PRO A 598 21.36 -31.45 -14.87
CA PRO A 598 20.43 -31.29 -15.97
C PRO A 598 21.01 -31.71 -17.33
N GLU A 599 22.33 -31.87 -17.47
CA GLU A 599 22.95 -32.26 -18.73
C GLU A 599 22.53 -33.68 -19.16
N GLY A 600 22.20 -33.85 -20.44
CA GLY A 600 21.74 -35.14 -20.99
C GLY A 600 20.29 -35.53 -20.69
N LYS A 601 19.53 -34.75 -19.90
CA LYS A 601 18.10 -34.97 -19.66
C LYS A 601 17.22 -34.19 -20.64
N SER A 602 16.13 -34.81 -21.08
CA SER A 602 15.06 -34.12 -21.81
C SER A 602 14.37 -33.08 -20.92
N THR A 603 13.70 -32.09 -21.54
CA THR A 603 12.95 -31.06 -20.80
C THR A 603 11.85 -31.68 -19.94
N GLU A 604 11.22 -32.72 -20.45
CA GLU A 604 10.12 -33.44 -19.82
C GLU A 604 10.60 -34.18 -18.56
N GLU A 605 11.79 -34.81 -18.61
CA GLU A 605 12.41 -35.41 -17.42
C GLU A 605 12.78 -34.36 -16.37
N LYS A 606 13.35 -33.23 -16.80
CA LYS A 606 13.69 -32.11 -15.91
C LYS A 606 12.45 -31.55 -15.20
N MET A 607 11.38 -31.34 -15.94
CA MET A 607 10.09 -30.87 -15.41
C MET A 607 9.49 -31.87 -14.42
N ALA A 608 9.56 -33.17 -14.69
CA ALA A 608 9.05 -34.19 -13.79
C ALA A 608 9.79 -34.21 -12.44
N ILE A 609 11.13 -34.07 -12.46
CA ILE A 609 11.95 -33.97 -11.24
C ILE A 609 11.59 -32.70 -10.46
N LEU A 610 11.51 -31.56 -11.16
CA LEU A 610 11.17 -30.29 -10.54
C LEU A 610 9.75 -30.31 -9.93
N ARG A 611 8.78 -30.92 -10.61
CA ARG A 611 7.41 -31.09 -10.13
C ARG A 611 7.35 -31.80 -8.80
N LYS A 612 7.96 -32.98 -8.74
CA LYS A 612 8.02 -33.77 -7.51
C LYS A 612 8.60 -32.95 -6.35
N TYR A 613 9.74 -32.29 -6.58
CA TYR A 613 10.37 -31.46 -5.56
C TYR A 613 9.45 -30.32 -5.07
N ARG A 614 8.83 -29.57 -6.00
CA ARG A 614 8.00 -28.40 -5.64
C ARG A 614 6.71 -28.79 -4.93
N GLU A 615 6.07 -29.89 -5.34
CA GLU A 615 4.91 -30.45 -4.62
C GLU A 615 5.31 -30.87 -3.19
N GLU A 616 6.47 -31.53 -3.01
CA GLU A 616 6.99 -31.87 -1.68
C GLU A 616 7.29 -30.64 -0.82
N GLN A 617 7.81 -29.54 -1.39
CA GLN A 617 8.03 -28.31 -0.62
C GLN A 617 6.71 -27.67 -0.17
N TYR A 618 5.67 -27.74 -1.00
CA TYR A 618 4.34 -27.24 -0.67
C TYR A 618 3.72 -27.98 0.51
N GLU A 619 3.85 -29.31 0.56
CA GLU A 619 3.37 -30.09 1.70
C GLU A 619 4.13 -29.74 3.00
N LYS A 620 5.45 -29.54 2.92
CA LYS A 620 6.28 -29.17 4.08
C LYS A 620 5.92 -27.80 4.66
N VAL A 621 5.72 -26.78 3.80
CA VAL A 621 5.28 -25.46 4.29
C VAL A 621 3.86 -25.53 4.86
N THR A 622 2.97 -26.33 4.26
CA THR A 622 1.61 -26.52 4.77
C THR A 622 1.62 -27.13 6.17
N ASP A 623 2.44 -28.15 6.40
CA ASP A 623 2.61 -28.78 7.72
C ASP A 623 3.13 -27.78 8.76
N ALA A 624 4.13 -26.98 8.39
CA ALA A 624 4.68 -25.95 9.27
C ALA A 624 3.61 -24.90 9.64
N VAL A 625 2.80 -24.46 8.67
CA VAL A 625 1.72 -23.49 8.89
C VAL A 625 0.61 -24.06 9.76
N PHE A 626 0.14 -25.27 9.50
CA PHE A 626 -0.90 -25.91 10.31
C PHE A 626 -0.45 -26.06 11.75
N LYS A 627 0.77 -26.55 11.97
CA LYS A 627 1.38 -26.61 13.30
C LYS A 627 1.40 -25.23 13.95
N ARG A 628 1.82 -24.19 13.23
CA ARG A 628 1.91 -22.83 13.77
C ARG A 628 0.54 -22.22 14.12
N ARG A 629 -0.51 -22.56 13.36
CA ARG A 629 -1.89 -22.10 13.59
C ARG A 629 -2.60 -22.83 14.75
N GLY A 630 -2.04 -23.95 15.21
CA GLY A 630 -2.69 -24.85 16.17
C GLY A 630 -3.75 -25.72 15.51
N TRP A 631 -3.48 -26.20 14.30
CA TRP A 631 -4.37 -27.04 13.50
C TRP A 631 -3.84 -28.46 13.40
N THR A 632 -4.73 -29.42 13.14
CA THR A 632 -4.38 -30.81 12.82
C THR A 632 -3.66 -30.89 11.47
N LYS A 633 -3.07 -32.05 11.16
CA LYS A 633 -2.46 -32.29 9.83
C LYS A 633 -3.49 -32.20 8.69
N ASN A 634 -4.77 -32.41 9.02
CA ASN A 634 -5.88 -32.23 8.10
C ASN A 634 -6.38 -30.78 8.00
N GLY A 635 -5.68 -29.80 8.60
CA GLY A 635 -5.97 -28.38 8.46
C GLY A 635 -7.21 -27.91 9.24
N VAL A 636 -7.60 -28.63 10.30
CA VAL A 636 -8.73 -28.25 11.16
C VAL A 636 -8.21 -27.74 12.51
N PRO A 637 -8.73 -26.63 13.07
CA PRO A 637 -8.34 -26.18 14.40
C PRO A 637 -8.47 -27.28 15.46
N THR A 638 -7.50 -27.39 16.37
CA THR A 638 -7.59 -28.38 17.46
C THR A 638 -8.54 -27.91 18.56
N ILE A 639 -9.13 -28.83 19.31
CA ILE A 639 -9.95 -28.48 20.48
C ILE A 639 -9.15 -27.66 21.51
N GLU A 640 -7.86 -27.96 21.70
CA GLU A 640 -6.97 -27.15 22.54
C GLU A 640 -6.86 -25.71 22.02
N ARG A 641 -6.71 -25.54 20.71
CA ARG A 641 -6.65 -24.22 20.10
C ARG A 641 -7.94 -23.42 20.29
N LEU A 642 -9.10 -24.09 20.25
CA LEU A 642 -10.39 -23.45 20.53
C LEU A 642 -10.49 -22.95 21.97
N LYS A 643 -10.01 -23.75 22.93
CA LYS A 643 -9.95 -23.38 24.36
C LYS A 643 -9.03 -22.18 24.58
N GLU A 644 -7.84 -22.18 23.96
CA GLU A 644 -6.91 -21.05 24.01
C GLU A 644 -7.53 -19.74 23.50
N LEU A 645 -8.37 -19.83 22.47
CA LEU A 645 -9.03 -18.68 21.84
C LEU A 645 -10.35 -18.28 22.53
N GLY A 646 -10.85 -19.09 23.46
CA GLY A 646 -12.14 -18.91 24.13
C GLY A 646 -13.34 -19.03 23.17
N ILE A 647 -13.26 -19.97 22.23
CA ILE A 647 -14.33 -20.31 21.27
C ILE A 647 -14.61 -21.82 21.25
N ASP A 648 -14.38 -22.50 22.36
CA ASP A 648 -14.69 -23.90 22.61
C ASP A 648 -16.18 -24.13 22.92
N LEU A 649 -17.06 -23.46 22.17
CA LEU A 649 -18.50 -23.65 22.25
C LEU A 649 -18.84 -25.11 21.89
N PRO A 650 -19.75 -25.80 22.62
CA PRO A 650 -20.10 -27.19 22.36
C PRO A 650 -20.48 -27.46 20.88
N GLU A 651 -21.17 -26.51 20.25
CA GLU A 651 -21.58 -26.58 18.86
C GLU A 651 -20.39 -26.58 17.90
N LEU A 652 -19.36 -25.78 18.18
CA LEU A 652 -18.14 -25.72 17.37
C LEU A 652 -17.27 -26.96 17.57
N ILE A 653 -17.19 -27.48 18.80
CA ILE A 653 -16.50 -28.74 19.09
C ILE A 653 -17.15 -29.90 18.33
N GLU A 654 -18.48 -29.96 18.33
CA GLU A 654 -19.24 -31.00 17.63
C GLU A 654 -18.95 -31.04 16.14
N ILE A 655 -18.74 -29.88 15.51
CA ILE A 655 -18.38 -29.77 14.08
C ILE A 655 -16.98 -30.35 13.81
N ILE A 656 -16.00 -30.07 14.68
CA ILE A 656 -14.60 -30.43 14.42
C ILE A 656 -14.18 -31.80 14.97
N LYS A 657 -14.98 -32.43 15.84
CA LYS A 657 -14.57 -33.62 16.61
C LYS A 657 -14.12 -34.80 15.74
N ASN A 658 -14.73 -34.98 14.58
CA ASN A 658 -14.42 -36.06 13.64
C ASN A 658 -13.18 -35.75 12.77
N HIS A 659 -12.57 -34.58 12.95
CA HIS A 659 -11.41 -34.10 12.18
C HIS A 659 -10.19 -33.82 13.07
N GLN A 660 -10.16 -34.40 14.28
CA GLN A 660 -9.10 -34.19 15.27
C GLN A 660 -7.88 -35.13 15.11
N GLU A 661 -7.96 -36.11 14.22
CA GLU A 661 -6.87 -37.06 13.91
C GLU A 661 -5.81 -36.51 12.94
#